data_AF-A0A484M2S1-F1
#
_entry.id   AF-A0A484M2S1-F1
#
_cell.length_a   1.000
_cell.length_b   1.000
_cell.length_c   1.000
_cell.angle_alpha   90.00
_cell.angle_beta   90.00
_cell.angle_gamma   90.00
#
_symmetry.space_group_name_H-M   'P 1'
#
loop_
_entity.id
_entity.type
_entity.pdbx_description
1 polymer ?
#
loop_
_entity_poly.entity_id
_entity_poly.type
_entity_poly.pdbx_seq_one_letter_code
_entity_poly.pdbx_strand_id
1 'polypeptide(L)'
;MMTRTPLLQPIILPFLLLIIQIRSSESGDEVAVYWGQNRNEGSLTETCATRKYTLVLISFLSSFGDGQTPTLNLASHCDPSSSSGCKSIGTEIKYCQQQGIKIMLSLGGAAGNYSLSSPKDAQNFADYLWNTFFGGGGFQDVILDGIDFDIEVPTPYLDHLARSLKSHSRKLYLSAAPQCPFPDAHLSDALNTNLFNYVWVQFFNNPSCEYSQGETDRFFTAWNQWAASFNRSKIFLGLPASPDASGSGYVPVDLLVSKVLPTVKKSPNYGGVMLWSRYYDRLSGYSTNIRITPLCTPLQSAPTCRSKDKNGFEERFGHMSSDSVKVYETENLGGQCCETICWNNCSCQAHAPVNQANNSGCQIWLKGSRFIEDAAGSKVFVVRHKAGASLALPLICYLCYVSLRKYKAAVDRKMKQKKILHDIGGNAMIFMAYGRTKRNKKQGKERNEVEIFCFESIVAATNNFSDANRLGEGGFGPVYKGTLADGQEVAIKRLSKSSGQGLTEFKNEAKLMAKLQHTNLVRLLGFCIERDERTLVYEYMPNKSLDFYLFDASRRNVLNWEKQFNIIDGITQGLLYLHKYSRLKVIHRDLKASNILLDEEMNPKISDFGMARIFGLRESEENTNRVVGTRGYMAPEYAINGAVSTKTDIFSFGVLLIEILTRKKNNGQFDLDRPLNLIGYAWQLWREGRALELIDAELVEQSVQNKFQRSIQIGLLCVQDQARARPSMLDVISFLSNDSIQLAKPKRPAFFVGGEVAEESELQHNNIGQLEHYSTNYVTISNLEAR
;
A
#
# COMPACT_ATOMS: atom_id res chain seq x y z
N MET A 1 -51.70 9.62 34.55
CA MET A 1 -51.95 9.81 33.09
C MET A 1 -50.61 9.65 32.38
N MET A 2 -50.08 8.46 32.07
CA MET A 2 -50.49 7.51 31.02
C MET A 2 -50.93 8.16 29.70
N THR A 3 -49.98 8.34 28.78
CA THR A 3 -50.13 8.16 27.32
C THR A 3 -48.78 7.67 26.79
N ARG A 4 -48.56 6.36 26.72
CA ARG A 4 -48.64 5.51 25.52
C ARG A 4 -47.81 6.01 24.32
N THR A 5 -46.54 5.61 24.26
CA THR A 5 -45.84 5.30 23.00
C THR A 5 -45.71 3.77 22.90
N PRO A 6 -46.16 3.14 21.80
CA PRO A 6 -46.20 1.69 21.71
C PRO A 6 -44.80 1.11 21.48
N LEU A 7 -44.58 -0.03 22.15
CA LEU A 7 -43.50 -0.98 21.91
C LEU A 7 -43.47 -1.42 20.44
N LEU A 8 -42.29 -1.38 19.83
CA LEU A 8 -41.91 -2.30 18.75
C LEU A 8 -40.43 -2.68 18.89
N GLN A 9 -40.19 -3.71 19.70
CA GLN A 9 -39.17 -4.73 19.45
C GLN A 9 -39.92 -6.06 19.32
N PRO A 10 -39.48 -7.08 18.55
CA PRO A 10 -38.39 -7.10 17.56
C PRO A 10 -38.84 -7.79 16.23
N ILE A 11 -38.81 -7.09 15.10
CA ILE A 11 -38.70 -7.75 13.76
C ILE A 11 -37.24 -7.65 13.28
N ILE A 12 -36.31 -7.69 14.23
CA ILE A 12 -34.85 -7.63 13.99
C ILE A 12 -34.25 -9.04 13.87
N LEU A 13 -35.00 -10.11 14.13
CA LEU A 13 -34.48 -11.48 14.01
C LEU A 13 -34.56 -12.13 12.61
N PRO A 14 -35.47 -11.76 11.68
CA PRO A 14 -35.41 -12.30 10.31
C PRO A 14 -34.67 -11.39 9.32
N PHE A 15 -34.48 -10.10 9.62
CA PHE A 15 -33.79 -9.15 8.73
C PHE A 15 -32.26 -9.11 8.88
N LEU A 16 -31.72 -9.60 10.01
CA LEU A 16 -30.28 -9.82 10.18
C LEU A 16 -29.76 -11.00 9.35
N LEU A 17 -30.65 -11.91 8.91
CA LEU A 17 -30.30 -13.06 8.07
C LEU A 17 -30.29 -12.72 6.57
N LEU A 18 -30.95 -11.65 6.14
CA LEU A 18 -30.95 -11.25 4.72
C LEU A 18 -29.82 -10.26 4.36
N ILE A 19 -29.27 -9.54 5.35
CA ILE A 19 -28.15 -8.59 5.16
C ILE A 19 -26.77 -9.30 5.08
N ILE A 20 -26.73 -10.63 5.27
CA ILE A 20 -25.52 -11.43 5.04
C ILE A 20 -25.41 -11.92 3.58
N GLN A 21 -26.44 -11.79 2.74
CA GLN A 21 -26.44 -12.38 1.38
C GLN A 21 -26.18 -11.42 0.20
N ILE A 22 -25.86 -10.14 0.40
CA ILE A 22 -25.42 -9.29 -0.74
C ILE A 22 -24.16 -8.50 -0.38
N ARG A 23 -23.09 -9.26 -0.09
CA ARG A 23 -21.70 -8.89 -0.35
C ARG A 23 -20.98 -10.08 -1.00
N SER A 24 -21.42 -10.44 -2.21
CA SER A 24 -20.61 -11.24 -3.13
C SER A 24 -21.17 -11.07 -4.55
N SER A 25 -20.57 -10.18 -5.31
CA SER A 25 -20.60 -10.30 -6.76
C SER A 25 -19.27 -9.81 -7.33
N GLU A 26 -18.21 -10.53 -6.99
CA GLU A 26 -17.19 -10.82 -7.99
C GLU A 26 -17.18 -12.35 -8.11
N SER A 27 -17.44 -12.82 -9.33
CA SER A 27 -17.81 -14.17 -9.73
C SER A 27 -17.03 -15.28 -9.02
N GLY A 28 -17.73 -16.26 -8.42
CA GLY A 28 -17.13 -17.47 -7.85
C GLY A 28 -16.54 -18.44 -8.88
N ASP A 29 -16.31 -18.01 -10.12
CA ASP A 29 -15.83 -18.86 -11.22
C ASP A 29 -14.34 -18.60 -11.52
N GLU A 30 -13.57 -18.27 -10.47
CA GLU A 30 -12.13 -18.12 -10.56
C GLU A 30 -11.49 -19.48 -10.90
N VAL A 31 -10.42 -19.45 -11.70
CA VAL A 31 -9.66 -20.67 -12.02
C VAL A 31 -8.22 -20.39 -11.64
N ALA A 32 -7.72 -21.19 -10.69
CA ALA A 32 -6.31 -21.24 -10.33
C ALA A 32 -5.65 -22.44 -11.02
N VAL A 33 -4.35 -22.35 -11.30
CA VAL A 33 -3.62 -23.45 -11.93
C VAL A 33 -2.16 -23.50 -11.46
N TYR A 34 -1.61 -24.69 -11.26
CA TYR A 34 -0.16 -24.86 -11.09
C TYR A 34 0.56 -24.88 -12.45
N TRP A 35 1.66 -24.14 -12.51
CA TRP A 35 2.57 -24.02 -13.65
C TRP A 35 4.02 -24.25 -13.20
N GLY A 36 4.83 -24.89 -14.04
CA GLY A 36 6.20 -25.24 -13.73
C GLY A 36 6.37 -26.69 -13.26
N GLN A 37 5.43 -27.57 -13.61
CA GLN A 37 5.47 -29.01 -13.30
C GLN A 37 5.90 -29.86 -14.50
N ASN A 38 5.81 -29.32 -15.72
CA ASN A 38 6.11 -30.05 -16.94
C ASN A 38 6.76 -29.13 -17.98
N ARG A 39 7.95 -29.50 -18.47
CA ARG A 39 8.71 -28.71 -19.47
C ARG A 39 7.92 -28.37 -20.74
N ASN A 40 6.93 -29.19 -21.08
CA ASN A 40 6.15 -29.04 -22.30
C ASN A 40 4.89 -28.18 -22.10
N GLU A 41 4.68 -27.47 -20.99
CA GLU A 41 3.42 -26.76 -20.72
C GLU A 41 3.29 -25.35 -21.35
N GLY A 42 4.34 -24.88 -22.01
CA GLY A 42 4.43 -23.54 -22.61
C GLY A 42 4.93 -22.51 -21.61
N SER A 43 5.21 -21.30 -22.10
CA SER A 43 5.72 -20.21 -21.26
C SER A 43 4.68 -19.69 -20.26
N LEU A 44 5.12 -19.00 -19.22
CA LEU A 44 4.22 -18.35 -18.27
C LEU A 44 3.46 -17.21 -18.98
N THR A 45 4.11 -16.51 -19.91
CA THR A 45 3.47 -15.52 -20.79
C THR A 45 2.32 -16.13 -21.60
N GLU A 46 2.55 -17.25 -22.29
CA GLU A 46 1.51 -17.96 -23.04
C GLU A 46 0.34 -18.38 -22.13
N THR A 47 0.67 -18.88 -20.94
CA THR A 47 -0.32 -19.29 -19.93
C THR A 47 -1.23 -18.12 -19.53
N CYS A 48 -0.65 -16.97 -19.22
CA CYS A 48 -1.40 -15.78 -18.82
C CYS A 48 -2.16 -15.12 -19.99
N ALA A 49 -1.60 -15.17 -21.20
CA ALA A 49 -2.24 -14.63 -22.40
C ALA A 49 -3.57 -15.33 -22.74
N THR A 50 -3.76 -16.59 -22.29
CA THR A 50 -5.03 -17.31 -22.49
C THR A 50 -6.22 -16.64 -21.80
N ARG A 51 -5.99 -15.83 -20.76
CA ARG A 51 -7.02 -15.25 -19.87
C ARG A 51 -7.95 -16.28 -19.23
N LYS A 52 -7.54 -17.56 -19.17
CA LYS A 52 -8.30 -18.64 -18.54
C LYS A 52 -8.10 -18.74 -17.03
N TYR A 53 -7.05 -18.11 -16.49
CA TYR A 53 -6.68 -18.22 -15.07
C TYR A 53 -6.69 -16.84 -14.42
N THR A 54 -7.05 -16.79 -13.14
CA THR A 54 -7.02 -15.58 -12.29
C THR A 54 -5.90 -15.65 -11.26
N LEU A 55 -5.42 -16.87 -10.96
CA LEU A 55 -4.25 -17.14 -10.16
C LEU A 55 -3.40 -18.21 -10.84
N VAL A 56 -2.08 -18.04 -10.80
CA VAL A 56 -1.13 -19.05 -11.26
C VAL A 56 -0.13 -19.30 -10.14
N LEU A 57 0.02 -20.55 -9.77
CA LEU A 57 0.99 -21.00 -8.78
C LEU A 57 2.22 -21.48 -9.55
N ILE A 58 3.34 -20.79 -9.34
CA ILE A 58 4.61 -21.09 -9.99
C ILE A 58 5.50 -21.86 -9.02
N SER A 59 6.20 -22.86 -9.56
CA SER A 59 7.31 -23.56 -8.89
C SER A 59 6.96 -24.30 -7.60
N PHE A 60 7.76 -25.32 -7.29
CA PHE A 60 7.86 -25.86 -5.94
C PHE A 60 9.22 -25.52 -5.35
N LEU A 61 9.24 -24.97 -4.13
CA LEU A 61 10.42 -25.08 -3.28
C LEU A 61 10.46 -26.50 -2.72
N SER A 62 11.23 -27.36 -3.39
CA SER A 62 11.32 -28.80 -3.10
C SER A 62 12.26 -29.13 -1.93
N SER A 63 13.04 -28.15 -1.47
CA SER A 63 13.77 -28.25 -0.21
C SER A 63 13.73 -26.92 0.54
N PHE A 64 13.58 -26.96 1.86
CA PHE A 64 13.66 -25.80 2.76
C PHE A 64 13.65 -26.23 4.25
N GLY A 65 14.12 -25.34 5.12
CA GLY A 65 14.19 -25.55 6.57
C GLY A 65 15.29 -26.52 6.99
N ASP A 66 15.48 -26.70 8.30
CA ASP A 66 16.60 -27.45 8.90
C ASP A 66 17.98 -26.94 8.45
N GLY A 67 18.09 -25.62 8.23
CA GLY A 67 19.33 -24.95 7.82
C GLY A 67 19.76 -25.20 6.37
N GLN A 68 18.96 -25.92 5.58
CA GLN A 68 19.27 -26.15 4.16
C GLN A 68 18.93 -24.92 3.30
N THR A 69 19.69 -24.73 2.22
CA THR A 69 19.38 -23.69 1.23
C THR A 69 18.16 -24.10 0.42
N PRO A 70 17.12 -23.25 0.29
CA PRO A 70 15.95 -23.61 -0.48
C PRO A 70 16.23 -23.83 -1.96
N THR A 71 15.68 -24.90 -2.54
CA THR A 71 15.86 -25.24 -3.97
C THR A 71 14.57 -25.02 -4.75
N LEU A 72 14.70 -24.28 -5.86
CA LEU A 72 13.58 -23.95 -6.74
C LEU A 72 13.49 -24.98 -7.88
N ASN A 73 12.35 -25.64 -8.00
CA ASN A 73 12.05 -26.52 -9.12
C ASN A 73 10.97 -25.92 -10.02
N LEU A 74 11.36 -25.56 -11.25
CA LEU A 74 10.52 -25.03 -12.32
C LEU A 74 10.47 -25.97 -13.54
N ALA A 75 10.58 -27.28 -13.35
CA ALA A 75 10.51 -28.28 -14.43
C ALA A 75 11.38 -27.96 -15.67
N SER A 76 12.60 -27.43 -15.43
CA SER A 76 13.56 -27.00 -16.46
C SER A 76 13.15 -25.77 -17.30
N HIS A 77 12.12 -25.01 -16.92
CA HIS A 77 11.80 -23.71 -17.55
C HIS A 77 12.86 -22.64 -17.29
N CYS A 78 13.63 -22.79 -16.22
CA CYS A 78 14.88 -22.09 -16.02
C CYS A 78 15.80 -22.93 -15.12
N ASP A 79 17.09 -22.60 -15.16
CA ASP A 79 18.10 -23.14 -14.26
C ASP A 79 18.60 -22.01 -13.34
N PRO A 80 18.25 -22.03 -12.04
CA PRO A 80 18.73 -21.05 -11.06
C PRO A 80 20.27 -21.04 -10.92
N SER A 81 20.94 -22.14 -11.25
CA SER A 81 22.40 -22.28 -11.16
C SER A 81 23.15 -21.82 -12.41
N SER A 82 22.44 -21.56 -13.51
CA SER A 82 23.02 -21.05 -14.76
C SER A 82 23.41 -19.57 -14.68
N SER A 83 24.37 -19.13 -15.50
CA SER A 83 24.80 -17.71 -15.59
C SER A 83 23.70 -16.76 -16.09
N SER A 84 22.74 -17.28 -16.87
CA SER A 84 21.51 -16.58 -17.25
C SER A 84 20.46 -16.54 -16.13
N GLY A 85 20.50 -17.49 -15.19
CA GLY A 85 19.56 -17.66 -14.09
C GLY A 85 18.10 -17.79 -14.56
N CYS A 86 17.15 -17.55 -13.65
CA CYS A 86 15.72 -17.48 -13.94
C CYS A 86 15.24 -16.07 -14.35
N LYS A 87 16.07 -15.33 -15.09
CA LYS A 87 15.83 -13.92 -15.45
C LYS A 87 14.59 -13.73 -16.34
N SER A 88 14.37 -14.62 -17.31
CA SER A 88 13.19 -14.59 -18.19
C SER A 88 11.88 -14.66 -17.41
N ILE A 89 11.82 -15.56 -16.42
CA ILE A 89 10.65 -15.78 -15.56
C ILE A 89 10.18 -14.49 -14.90
N GLY A 90 11.09 -13.63 -14.46
CA GLY A 90 10.74 -12.33 -13.88
C GLY A 90 9.95 -11.42 -14.82
N THR A 91 10.33 -11.40 -16.10
CA THR A 91 9.63 -10.61 -17.13
C THR A 91 8.24 -11.18 -17.40
N GLU A 92 8.12 -12.51 -17.41
CA GLU A 92 6.84 -13.19 -17.64
C GLU A 92 5.87 -13.00 -16.46
N ILE A 93 6.38 -13.00 -15.22
CA ILE A 93 5.58 -12.69 -14.02
C ILE A 93 5.00 -11.27 -14.12
N LYS A 94 5.84 -10.28 -14.48
CA LYS A 94 5.39 -8.88 -14.68
C LYS A 94 4.29 -8.80 -15.73
N TYR A 95 4.43 -9.53 -16.84
CA TYR A 95 3.39 -9.60 -17.87
C TYR A 95 2.06 -10.13 -17.31
N CYS A 96 2.09 -11.24 -16.56
CA CYS A 96 0.89 -11.81 -15.94
C CYS A 96 0.21 -10.84 -14.96
N GLN A 97 0.99 -10.20 -14.09
CA GLN A 97 0.48 -9.25 -13.10
C GLN A 97 -0.14 -8.01 -13.77
N GLN A 98 0.41 -7.54 -14.89
CA GLN A 98 -0.19 -6.47 -15.70
C GLN A 98 -1.55 -6.86 -16.30
N GLN A 99 -1.81 -8.16 -16.52
CA GLN A 99 -3.12 -8.68 -16.92
C GLN A 99 -4.07 -8.89 -15.72
N GLY A 100 -3.66 -8.56 -14.50
CA GLY A 100 -4.44 -8.74 -13.28
C GLY A 100 -4.45 -10.18 -12.73
N ILE A 101 -3.54 -11.03 -13.20
CA ILE A 101 -3.37 -12.41 -12.73
C ILE A 101 -2.42 -12.42 -11.54
N LYS A 102 -2.82 -13.04 -10.44
CA LYS A 102 -1.96 -13.17 -9.25
C LYS A 102 -0.98 -14.32 -9.43
N ILE A 103 0.29 -14.09 -9.11
CA ILE A 103 1.35 -15.10 -9.18
C ILE A 103 1.82 -15.44 -7.77
N MET A 104 1.74 -16.72 -7.41
CA MET A 104 2.12 -17.22 -6.08
C MET A 104 3.20 -18.28 -6.19
N LEU A 105 4.12 -18.33 -5.22
CA LEU A 105 5.15 -19.36 -5.13
C LEU A 105 4.62 -20.56 -4.33
N SER A 106 4.72 -21.79 -4.85
CA SER A 106 4.38 -22.98 -4.07
C SER A 106 5.55 -23.54 -3.26
N LEU A 107 5.26 -23.99 -2.05
CA LEU A 107 6.17 -24.67 -1.15
C LEU A 107 5.80 -26.15 -1.07
N GLY A 108 6.78 -27.04 -1.20
CA GLY A 108 6.60 -28.46 -0.95
C GLY A 108 6.31 -29.31 -2.18
N GLY A 109 5.28 -30.14 -2.11
CA GLY A 109 4.85 -31.16 -3.07
C GLY A 109 5.16 -32.60 -2.61
N ALA A 110 4.54 -33.59 -3.24
CA ALA A 110 4.71 -35.02 -2.96
C ALA A 110 6.16 -35.54 -2.94
N ALA A 111 7.07 -34.85 -3.64
CA ALA A 111 8.48 -35.20 -3.71
C ALA A 111 9.36 -33.99 -3.33
N GLY A 112 10.07 -34.10 -2.21
CA GLY A 112 10.96 -33.06 -1.72
C GLY A 112 11.60 -33.42 -0.37
N ASN A 113 12.59 -32.63 0.04
CA ASN A 113 13.22 -32.73 1.35
C ASN A 113 12.99 -31.42 2.10
N TYR A 114 11.87 -31.30 2.82
CA TYR A 114 11.52 -30.10 3.55
C TYR A 114 10.90 -30.43 4.90
N SER A 115 11.31 -29.68 5.92
CA SER A 115 10.85 -29.78 7.31
C SER A 115 11.25 -28.51 8.03
N LEU A 116 10.58 -28.15 9.12
CA LEU A 116 10.98 -27.04 9.97
C LEU A 116 11.28 -27.59 11.37
N SER A 117 12.51 -27.45 11.86
CA SER A 117 12.90 -28.02 13.17
C SER A 117 12.42 -27.21 14.36
N SER A 118 12.11 -25.93 14.18
CA SER A 118 11.73 -25.05 15.29
C SER A 118 10.93 -23.83 14.84
N PRO A 119 10.26 -23.12 15.76
CA PRO A 119 9.66 -21.82 15.46
C PRO A 119 10.66 -20.80 14.90
N LYS A 120 11.93 -20.89 15.32
CA LYS A 120 12.99 -20.01 14.85
C LYS A 120 13.41 -20.34 13.42
N ASP A 121 13.47 -21.63 13.09
CA ASP A 121 13.71 -22.08 11.72
C ASP A 121 12.58 -21.64 10.79
N ALA A 122 11.32 -21.79 11.22
CA ALA A 122 10.15 -21.25 10.51
C ALA A 122 10.23 -19.74 10.28
N GLN A 123 10.70 -18.97 11.27
CA GLN A 123 10.91 -17.53 11.13
C GLN A 123 12.05 -17.22 10.14
N ASN A 124 13.19 -17.89 10.27
CA ASN A 124 14.35 -17.67 9.40
C ASN A 124 13.99 -17.99 7.93
N PHE A 125 13.22 -19.06 7.72
CA PHE A 125 12.73 -19.39 6.39
C PHE A 125 11.72 -18.36 5.86
N ALA A 126 10.82 -17.84 6.72
CA ALA A 126 9.95 -16.72 6.35
C ALA A 126 10.75 -15.47 5.92
N ASP A 127 11.81 -15.14 6.66
CA ASP A 127 12.70 -14.02 6.36
C ASP A 127 13.43 -14.24 5.02
N TYR A 128 13.90 -15.46 4.75
CA TYR A 128 14.49 -15.85 3.48
C TYR A 128 13.50 -15.66 2.31
N LEU A 129 12.29 -16.19 2.45
CA LEU A 129 11.24 -16.06 1.44
C LEU A 129 10.92 -14.59 1.19
N TRP A 130 10.78 -13.80 2.26
CA TRP A 130 10.52 -12.37 2.17
C TRP A 130 11.62 -11.65 1.40
N ASN A 131 12.88 -11.76 1.84
CA ASN A 131 14.00 -11.05 1.23
C ASN A 131 14.24 -11.48 -0.22
N THR A 132 13.99 -12.75 -0.53
CA THR A 132 14.16 -13.28 -1.89
C THR A 132 13.00 -12.86 -2.77
N PHE A 133 11.75 -13.22 -2.48
CA PHE A 133 10.65 -13.12 -3.45
C PHE A 133 9.68 -11.94 -3.22
N PHE A 134 9.77 -11.24 -2.09
CA PHE A 134 8.78 -10.20 -1.70
C PHE A 134 9.40 -8.84 -1.34
N GLY A 135 10.68 -8.81 -0.97
CA GLY A 135 11.49 -7.63 -0.66
C GLY A 135 12.28 -7.09 -1.86
N GLY A 136 12.24 -7.78 -3.01
CA GLY A 136 12.83 -7.35 -4.27
C GLY A 136 14.25 -7.86 -4.54
N GLY A 137 14.51 -9.17 -4.43
CA GLY A 137 15.81 -9.78 -4.81
C GLY A 137 15.73 -10.99 -5.77
N GLY A 138 14.56 -11.61 -5.92
CA GLY A 138 14.32 -12.82 -6.70
C GLY A 138 13.67 -12.52 -8.04
N PHE A 139 14.03 -13.28 -9.08
CA PHE A 139 13.55 -13.10 -10.46
C PHE A 139 13.68 -11.66 -11.01
N GLN A 140 14.84 -10.99 -10.83
CA GLN A 140 15.06 -9.58 -11.23
C GLN A 140 14.10 -8.57 -10.54
N ASP A 141 14.11 -8.58 -9.22
CA ASP A 141 13.40 -7.60 -8.38
C ASP A 141 11.88 -7.58 -8.61
N VAL A 142 11.32 -8.72 -9.02
CA VAL A 142 9.88 -8.92 -9.17
C VAL A 142 9.29 -9.37 -7.85
N ILE A 143 8.19 -8.75 -7.43
CA ILE A 143 7.50 -9.07 -6.19
C ILE A 143 6.33 -10.00 -6.51
N LEU A 144 6.33 -11.19 -5.90
CA LEU A 144 5.22 -12.14 -6.03
C LEU A 144 4.00 -11.71 -5.18
N ASP A 145 2.82 -12.19 -5.54
CA ASP A 145 1.56 -11.83 -4.85
C ASP A 145 1.34 -12.63 -3.55
N GLY A 146 1.89 -13.85 -3.48
CA GLY A 146 1.65 -14.72 -2.34
C GLY A 146 2.45 -16.03 -2.33
N ILE A 147 2.17 -16.83 -1.31
CA ILE A 147 2.81 -18.11 -1.05
C ILE A 147 1.74 -19.19 -0.86
N ASP A 148 1.95 -20.33 -1.49
CA ASP A 148 1.13 -21.52 -1.36
C ASP A 148 1.83 -22.61 -0.56
N PHE A 149 1.08 -23.28 0.30
CA PHE A 149 1.56 -24.37 1.15
C PHE A 149 0.99 -25.67 0.58
N ASP A 150 1.77 -26.37 -0.24
CA ASP A 150 1.48 -27.69 -0.77
C ASP A 150 2.30 -28.73 0.00
N ILE A 151 1.90 -29.02 1.23
CA ILE A 151 2.68 -29.84 2.16
C ILE A 151 2.08 -31.23 2.23
N GLU A 152 2.80 -32.21 1.71
CA GLU A 152 2.37 -33.62 1.65
C GLU A 152 3.18 -34.55 2.56
N VAL A 153 4.10 -33.99 3.36
CA VAL A 153 4.89 -34.73 4.36
C VAL A 153 4.84 -34.01 5.73
N PRO A 154 5.01 -34.74 6.85
CA PRO A 154 4.99 -34.14 8.18
C PRO A 154 6.01 -33.00 8.33
N THR A 155 5.51 -31.76 8.41
CA THR A 155 6.32 -30.54 8.57
C THR A 155 5.77 -29.74 9.74
N PRO A 156 6.40 -29.76 10.93
CA PRO A 156 5.89 -29.03 12.09
C PRO A 156 6.09 -27.51 11.92
N TYR A 157 5.49 -26.70 12.81
CA TYR A 157 5.66 -25.24 12.88
C TYR A 157 5.20 -24.44 11.64
N LEU A 158 4.35 -25.01 10.77
CA LEU A 158 3.77 -24.29 9.63
C LEU A 158 2.86 -23.13 10.06
N ASP A 159 2.26 -23.20 11.25
CA ASP A 159 1.51 -22.10 11.86
C ASP A 159 2.42 -20.92 12.22
N HIS A 160 3.64 -21.19 12.72
CA HIS A 160 4.68 -20.18 12.95
C HIS A 160 5.19 -19.59 11.64
N LEU A 161 5.38 -20.41 10.58
CA LEU A 161 5.73 -19.92 9.25
C LEU A 161 4.65 -18.96 8.73
N ALA A 162 3.37 -19.36 8.77
CA ALA A 162 2.26 -18.53 8.34
C ALA A 162 2.15 -17.19 9.10
N ARG A 163 2.32 -17.21 10.44
CA ARG A 163 2.35 -15.99 11.27
C ARG A 163 3.53 -15.09 10.93
N SER A 164 4.70 -15.67 10.70
CA SER A 164 5.93 -14.92 10.35
C SER A 164 5.84 -14.29 8.97
N LEU A 165 5.25 -14.98 7.98
CA LEU A 165 4.98 -14.41 6.66
C LEU A 165 3.98 -13.24 6.73
N LYS A 166 2.91 -13.37 7.53
CA LYS A 166 1.93 -12.28 7.70
C LYS A 166 2.45 -11.10 8.53
N SER A 167 3.47 -11.30 9.37
CA SER A 167 4.07 -10.20 10.14
C SER A 167 4.85 -9.24 9.25
N HIS A 168 5.50 -9.75 8.19
CA HIS A 168 6.17 -8.93 7.18
C HIS A 168 5.19 -8.06 6.40
N SER A 169 4.05 -8.62 5.96
CA SER A 169 3.02 -7.86 5.27
C SER A 169 1.64 -8.50 5.40
N ARG A 170 0.68 -7.69 5.90
CA ARG A 170 -0.74 -8.07 5.90
C ARG A 170 -1.36 -8.19 4.51
N LYS A 171 -0.67 -7.69 3.46
CA LYS A 171 -1.14 -7.75 2.07
C LYS A 171 -0.72 -9.03 1.34
N LEU A 172 0.26 -9.78 1.87
CA LEU A 172 0.72 -11.03 1.28
C LEU A 172 -0.41 -12.05 1.26
N TYR A 173 -0.72 -12.64 0.10
CA TYR A 173 -1.70 -13.73 0.03
C TYR A 173 -1.08 -15.03 0.53
N LEU A 174 -1.81 -15.75 1.39
CA LEU A 174 -1.44 -17.12 1.76
C LEU A 174 -2.49 -18.09 1.22
N SER A 175 -2.03 -19.19 0.66
CA SER A 175 -2.86 -20.32 0.29
C SER A 175 -2.30 -21.64 0.78
N ALA A 176 -3.16 -22.64 0.84
CA ALA A 176 -2.80 -24.00 1.24
C ALA A 176 -3.52 -25.00 0.34
N ALA A 177 -2.86 -26.10 0.04
CA ALA A 177 -3.38 -27.18 -0.80
C ALA A 177 -3.61 -28.47 0.03
N PRO A 178 -4.57 -28.49 0.98
CA PRO A 178 -4.79 -29.68 1.81
C PRO A 178 -5.31 -30.86 0.99
N GLN A 179 -4.88 -32.06 1.36
CA GLN A 179 -5.46 -33.33 0.96
C GLN A 179 -6.83 -33.49 1.62
N CYS A 180 -7.80 -34.07 0.92
CA CYS A 180 -9.00 -34.57 1.58
C CYS A 180 -8.70 -35.97 2.16
N PRO A 181 -9.25 -36.40 3.31
CA PRO A 181 -10.43 -35.89 4.02
C PRO A 181 -10.09 -34.80 5.06
N PHE A 182 -11.13 -34.17 5.63
CA PHE A 182 -10.97 -33.17 6.70
C PHE A 182 -10.85 -33.82 8.09
N PRO A 183 -9.96 -33.34 8.98
CA PRO A 183 -8.97 -32.30 8.74
C PRO A 183 -7.73 -32.86 8.03
N ASP A 184 -6.99 -32.00 7.32
CA ASP A 184 -5.77 -32.41 6.62
C ASP A 184 -4.65 -32.81 7.60
N ALA A 185 -3.90 -33.87 7.28
CA ALA A 185 -2.91 -34.46 8.19
C ALA A 185 -1.67 -33.57 8.45
N HIS A 186 -1.35 -32.62 7.57
CA HIS A 186 -0.10 -31.85 7.59
C HIS A 186 -0.30 -30.35 7.76
N LEU A 187 -1.40 -29.80 7.24
CA LEU A 187 -1.70 -28.37 7.18
C LEU A 187 -2.69 -27.91 8.25
N SER A 188 -3.26 -28.82 9.06
CA SER A 188 -4.26 -28.48 10.08
C SER A 188 -3.84 -27.33 10.99
N ASP A 189 -2.63 -27.37 11.55
CA ASP A 189 -2.14 -26.34 12.47
C ASP A 189 -2.01 -24.98 11.77
N ALA A 190 -1.54 -24.97 10.52
CA ALA A 190 -1.44 -23.76 9.72
C ALA A 190 -2.82 -23.19 9.38
N LEU A 191 -3.75 -24.02 8.92
CA LEU A 191 -5.12 -23.62 8.56
C LEU A 191 -5.88 -23.06 9.77
N ASN A 192 -5.67 -23.60 10.97
CA ASN A 192 -6.28 -23.14 12.22
C ASN A 192 -5.88 -21.70 12.62
N THR A 193 -4.81 -21.15 12.03
CA THR A 193 -4.42 -19.75 12.26
C THR A 193 -5.42 -18.73 11.69
N ASN A 194 -6.31 -19.14 10.78
CA ASN A 194 -7.23 -18.25 10.05
C ASN A 194 -6.53 -17.14 9.23
N LEU A 195 -5.27 -17.38 8.83
CA LEU A 195 -4.46 -16.43 8.06
C LEU A 195 -4.52 -16.66 6.53
N PHE A 196 -5.00 -17.82 6.11
CA PHE A 196 -5.05 -18.25 4.72
C PHE A 196 -6.20 -17.58 3.98
N ASN A 197 -5.90 -17.01 2.82
CA ASN A 197 -6.86 -16.34 1.95
C ASN A 197 -7.60 -17.34 1.06
N TYR A 198 -6.87 -18.36 0.62
CA TYR A 198 -7.35 -19.37 -0.30
C TYR A 198 -7.00 -20.77 0.22
N VAL A 199 -7.88 -21.73 -0.02
CA VAL A 199 -7.63 -23.15 0.31
C VAL A 199 -8.04 -23.98 -0.89
N TRP A 200 -7.11 -24.69 -1.51
CA TRP A 200 -7.34 -25.56 -2.66
C TRP A 200 -7.40 -27.01 -2.20
N VAL A 201 -8.60 -27.49 -1.87
CA VAL A 201 -8.75 -28.85 -1.35
C VAL A 201 -8.54 -29.84 -2.49
N GLN A 202 -7.58 -30.75 -2.36
CA GLN A 202 -7.23 -31.73 -3.39
C GLN A 202 -8.22 -32.91 -3.34
N PHE A 203 -9.11 -33.00 -4.34
CA PHE A 203 -10.10 -34.09 -4.49
C PHE A 203 -9.65 -35.17 -5.47
N PHE A 204 -8.36 -35.41 -5.55
CA PHE A 204 -7.73 -36.43 -6.40
C PHE A 204 -6.62 -37.13 -5.62
N ASN A 205 -6.29 -38.36 -6.01
CA ASN A 205 -5.39 -39.25 -5.24
C ASN A 205 -5.85 -39.47 -3.79
N ASN A 206 -7.13 -39.28 -3.50
CA ASN A 206 -7.71 -39.37 -2.15
C ASN A 206 -9.01 -40.19 -2.16
N PRO A 207 -8.92 -41.54 -2.21
CA PRO A 207 -10.08 -42.44 -2.38
C PRO A 207 -11.21 -42.31 -1.33
N SER A 208 -10.90 -41.73 -0.18
CA SER A 208 -11.85 -41.52 0.92
C SER A 208 -12.81 -40.34 0.69
N CYS A 209 -12.58 -39.50 -0.31
CA CYS A 209 -13.33 -38.25 -0.50
C CYS A 209 -13.33 -37.72 -1.94
N GLU A 210 -12.54 -38.29 -2.85
CA GLU A 210 -12.57 -37.97 -4.27
C GLU A 210 -13.83 -38.49 -4.98
N TYR A 211 -13.99 -38.10 -6.24
CA TYR A 211 -15.00 -38.68 -7.11
C TYR A 211 -14.56 -40.05 -7.65
N SER A 212 -15.46 -41.05 -7.60
CA SER A 212 -15.24 -42.37 -8.18
C SER A 212 -16.50 -42.90 -8.86
N GLN A 213 -16.41 -43.21 -10.16
CA GLN A 213 -17.40 -43.98 -10.95
C GLN A 213 -18.89 -43.70 -10.66
N GLY A 214 -19.29 -42.42 -10.60
CA GLY A 214 -20.69 -42.01 -10.38
C GLY A 214 -21.11 -41.82 -8.92
N GLU A 215 -20.27 -42.20 -7.95
CA GLU A 215 -20.49 -41.94 -6.52
C GLU A 215 -20.18 -40.47 -6.21
N THR A 216 -21.23 -39.66 -6.02
CA THR A 216 -21.08 -38.23 -5.71
C THR A 216 -21.32 -37.88 -4.25
N ASP A 217 -21.91 -38.79 -3.47
CA ASP A 217 -22.38 -38.48 -2.12
C ASP A 217 -21.22 -38.27 -1.15
N ARG A 218 -20.21 -39.13 -1.22
CA ARG A 218 -18.97 -39.00 -0.43
C ARG A 218 -18.20 -37.74 -0.78
N PHE A 219 -18.06 -37.47 -2.07
CA PHE A 219 -17.43 -36.26 -2.61
C PHE A 219 -18.14 -34.99 -2.09
N PHE A 220 -19.47 -34.91 -2.18
CA PHE A 220 -20.20 -33.75 -1.68
C PHE A 220 -20.22 -33.67 -0.15
N THR A 221 -20.20 -34.80 0.56
CA THR A 221 -20.07 -34.82 2.02
C THR A 221 -18.75 -34.20 2.45
N ALA A 222 -17.65 -34.61 1.83
CA ALA A 222 -16.33 -34.04 2.07
C ALA A 222 -16.26 -32.56 1.68
N TRP A 223 -16.81 -32.16 0.52
CA TRP A 223 -16.91 -30.75 0.12
C TRP A 223 -17.64 -29.90 1.16
N ASN A 224 -18.81 -30.36 1.62
CA ASN A 224 -19.61 -29.63 2.60
C ASN A 224 -18.89 -29.50 3.93
N GLN A 225 -18.15 -30.52 4.36
CA GLN A 225 -17.33 -30.47 5.56
C GLN A 225 -16.24 -29.40 5.45
N TRP A 226 -15.46 -29.40 4.35
CA TRP A 226 -14.45 -28.38 4.09
C TRP A 226 -15.04 -26.96 4.00
N ALA A 227 -16.13 -26.80 3.26
CA ALA A 227 -16.79 -25.50 3.10
C ALA A 227 -17.38 -24.96 4.41
N ALA A 228 -17.85 -25.83 5.31
CA ALA A 228 -18.38 -25.42 6.61
C ALA A 228 -17.29 -25.03 7.62
N SER A 229 -16.10 -25.62 7.51
CA SER A 229 -15.00 -25.41 8.48
C SER A 229 -14.33 -24.04 8.40
N PHE A 230 -14.45 -23.31 7.28
CA PHE A 230 -13.75 -22.04 7.06
C PHE A 230 -14.68 -20.91 6.62
N ASN A 231 -14.83 -19.87 7.44
CA ASN A 231 -15.72 -18.73 7.13
C ASN A 231 -15.01 -17.50 6.55
N ARG A 232 -13.67 -17.46 6.61
CA ARG A 232 -12.85 -16.33 6.12
C ARG A 232 -12.11 -16.62 4.82
N SER A 233 -11.79 -17.88 4.57
CA SER A 233 -11.06 -18.32 3.38
C SER A 233 -12.01 -18.54 2.20
N LYS A 234 -11.55 -18.26 0.98
CA LYS A 234 -12.20 -18.79 -0.23
C LYS A 234 -11.76 -20.24 -0.44
N ILE A 235 -12.71 -21.16 -0.58
CA ILE A 235 -12.44 -22.60 -0.78
C ILE A 235 -12.56 -22.94 -2.26
N PHE A 236 -11.51 -23.51 -2.82
CA PHE A 236 -11.44 -23.93 -4.21
C PHE A 236 -11.52 -25.45 -4.29
N LEU A 237 -12.23 -25.93 -5.31
CA LEU A 237 -12.28 -27.34 -5.65
C LEU A 237 -11.02 -27.71 -6.45
N GLY A 238 -10.09 -28.45 -5.85
CA GLY A 238 -8.87 -28.92 -6.51
C GLY A 238 -9.13 -30.17 -7.34
N LEU A 239 -8.87 -30.10 -8.65
CA LEU A 239 -9.15 -31.17 -9.60
C LEU A 239 -7.98 -31.40 -10.58
N PRO A 240 -7.84 -32.64 -11.08
CA PRO A 240 -6.99 -32.94 -12.22
C PRO A 240 -7.71 -32.53 -13.50
N ALA A 241 -7.00 -31.90 -14.44
CA ALA A 241 -7.58 -31.46 -15.71
C ALA A 241 -7.71 -32.58 -16.76
N SER A 242 -7.18 -33.76 -16.47
CA SER A 242 -7.19 -34.96 -17.33
C SER A 242 -7.12 -36.21 -16.44
N PRO A 243 -7.68 -37.36 -16.85
CA PRO A 243 -7.44 -38.64 -16.17
C PRO A 243 -5.94 -39.01 -16.09
N ASP A 244 -5.10 -38.51 -17.01
CA ASP A 244 -3.66 -38.77 -16.99
C ASP A 244 -2.88 -37.87 -15.99
N ALA A 245 -3.56 -36.89 -15.38
CA ALA A 245 -2.95 -35.92 -14.49
C ALA A 245 -2.86 -36.39 -13.02
N SER A 246 -3.61 -37.43 -12.67
CA SER A 246 -3.64 -38.03 -11.32
C SER A 246 -3.93 -39.53 -11.43
N GLY A 247 -3.63 -40.29 -10.37
CA GLY A 247 -3.96 -41.72 -10.32
C GLY A 247 -5.46 -41.99 -10.18
N SER A 248 -6.21 -41.03 -9.60
CA SER A 248 -7.64 -41.13 -9.36
C SER A 248 -8.29 -39.75 -9.17
N GLY A 249 -9.63 -39.72 -9.02
CA GLY A 249 -10.38 -38.49 -8.71
C GLY A 249 -10.68 -37.54 -9.88
N TYR A 250 -10.46 -37.97 -11.13
CA TYR A 250 -10.85 -37.17 -12.30
C TYR A 250 -12.38 -37.07 -12.44
N VAL A 251 -12.88 -35.83 -12.46
CA VAL A 251 -14.31 -35.54 -12.67
C VAL A 251 -14.55 -35.26 -14.17
N PRO A 252 -15.37 -36.07 -14.87
CA PRO A 252 -15.75 -35.81 -16.26
C PRO A 252 -16.38 -34.42 -16.46
N VAL A 253 -16.13 -33.79 -17.60
CA VAL A 253 -16.56 -32.40 -17.89
C VAL A 253 -18.08 -32.25 -17.89
N ASP A 254 -18.80 -33.23 -18.43
CA ASP A 254 -20.26 -33.27 -18.44
C ASP A 254 -20.82 -33.31 -17.02
N LEU A 255 -20.24 -34.14 -16.14
CA LEU A 255 -20.61 -34.22 -14.73
C LEU A 255 -20.21 -32.94 -13.97
N LEU A 256 -19.04 -32.37 -14.29
CA LEU A 256 -18.53 -31.14 -13.71
C LEU A 256 -19.54 -30.00 -13.90
N VAL A 257 -19.99 -29.79 -15.13
CA VAL A 257 -20.89 -28.70 -15.51
C VAL A 257 -22.33 -28.98 -15.08
N SER A 258 -22.80 -30.21 -15.25
CA SER A 258 -24.21 -30.56 -14.99
C SER A 258 -24.55 -30.71 -13.51
N LYS A 259 -23.61 -31.18 -12.66
CA LYS A 259 -23.90 -31.56 -11.27
C LYS A 259 -22.93 -30.97 -10.25
N VAL A 260 -21.62 -31.05 -10.48
CA VAL A 260 -20.61 -30.66 -9.47
C VAL A 260 -20.60 -29.15 -9.27
N LEU A 261 -20.33 -28.35 -10.30
CA LEU A 261 -20.28 -26.88 -10.22
C LEU A 261 -21.57 -26.27 -9.66
N PRO A 262 -22.78 -26.66 -10.12
CA PRO A 262 -24.04 -26.16 -9.53
C PRO A 262 -24.20 -26.49 -8.04
N THR A 263 -23.57 -27.57 -7.56
CA THR A 263 -23.66 -28.00 -6.17
C THR A 263 -22.63 -27.27 -5.31
N VAL A 264 -21.36 -27.24 -5.70
CA VAL A 264 -20.29 -26.62 -4.91
C VAL A 264 -20.43 -25.09 -4.84
N LYS A 265 -20.97 -24.46 -5.88
CA LYS A 265 -21.26 -23.01 -5.93
C LYS A 265 -22.29 -22.55 -4.88
N LYS A 266 -23.04 -23.47 -4.27
CA LYS A 266 -23.99 -23.14 -3.19
C LYS A 266 -23.28 -22.78 -1.88
N SER A 267 -22.02 -23.18 -1.72
CA SER A 267 -21.22 -22.82 -0.55
C SER A 267 -20.87 -21.32 -0.55
N PRO A 268 -21.14 -20.57 0.53
CA PRO A 268 -20.99 -19.11 0.56
C PRO A 268 -19.54 -18.62 0.40
N ASN A 269 -18.58 -19.50 0.70
CA ASN A 269 -17.15 -19.31 0.59
C ASN A 269 -16.53 -19.97 -0.65
N TYR A 270 -17.34 -20.48 -1.60
CA TYR A 270 -16.84 -21.04 -2.84
C TYR A 270 -16.00 -19.99 -3.60
N GLY A 271 -14.74 -20.35 -3.85
CA GLY A 271 -13.75 -19.49 -4.49
C GLY A 271 -13.60 -19.74 -5.98
N GLY A 272 -13.76 -20.99 -6.41
CA GLY A 272 -13.53 -21.41 -7.79
C GLY A 272 -13.01 -22.84 -7.90
N VAL A 273 -12.32 -23.13 -9.01
CA VAL A 273 -11.66 -24.42 -9.25
C VAL A 273 -10.15 -24.21 -9.32
N MET A 274 -9.39 -25.10 -8.69
CA MET A 274 -7.94 -25.17 -8.82
C MET A 274 -7.59 -26.37 -9.69
N LEU A 275 -6.78 -26.16 -10.73
CA LEU A 275 -6.32 -27.23 -11.60
C LEU A 275 -4.88 -27.61 -11.26
N TRP A 276 -4.68 -28.90 -11.02
CA TRP A 276 -3.37 -29.44 -10.63
C TRP A 276 -2.29 -29.20 -11.69
N SER A 277 -2.61 -29.11 -12.98
CA SER A 277 -1.57 -29.02 -14.00
C SER A 277 -1.99 -28.20 -15.22
N ARG A 278 -1.23 -27.14 -15.50
CA ARG A 278 -1.36 -26.33 -16.71
C ARG A 278 -1.11 -27.13 -17.99
N TYR A 279 -0.17 -28.07 -17.96
CA TYR A 279 0.11 -28.97 -19.08
C TYR A 279 -1.14 -29.73 -19.52
N TYR A 280 -1.76 -30.45 -18.58
CA TYR A 280 -2.93 -31.26 -18.89
C TYR A 280 -4.15 -30.42 -19.25
N ASP A 281 -4.34 -29.26 -18.61
CA ASP A 281 -5.41 -28.33 -19.00
C ASP A 281 -5.21 -27.78 -20.42
N ARG A 282 -3.95 -27.65 -20.89
CA ARG A 282 -3.68 -27.27 -22.28
C ARG A 282 -4.21 -28.30 -23.26
N LEU A 283 -4.04 -29.59 -22.94
CA LEU A 283 -4.38 -30.70 -23.81
C LEU A 283 -5.88 -30.97 -23.81
N SER A 284 -6.50 -30.98 -22.64
CA SER A 284 -7.91 -31.32 -22.49
C SER A 284 -8.86 -30.13 -22.68
N GLY A 285 -8.36 -28.90 -22.48
CA GLY A 285 -9.21 -27.70 -22.44
C GLY A 285 -10.17 -27.67 -21.24
N TYR A 286 -9.90 -28.41 -20.17
CA TYR A 286 -10.80 -28.55 -19.02
C TYR A 286 -11.32 -27.21 -18.48
N SER A 287 -10.43 -26.22 -18.33
CA SER A 287 -10.72 -24.87 -17.81
C SER A 287 -11.70 -24.06 -18.65
N THR A 288 -11.82 -24.32 -19.94
CA THR A 288 -12.82 -23.61 -20.77
C THR A 288 -14.23 -23.97 -20.37
N ASN A 289 -14.41 -25.15 -19.77
CA ASN A 289 -15.71 -25.63 -19.29
C ASN A 289 -16.09 -25.07 -17.91
N ILE A 290 -15.11 -24.60 -17.15
CA ILE A 290 -15.33 -23.97 -15.83
C ILE A 290 -15.79 -22.52 -15.99
N ARG A 291 -15.22 -21.81 -16.98
CA ARG A 291 -15.52 -20.41 -17.31
C ARG A 291 -16.56 -20.22 -18.40
N ILE A 292 -17.34 -21.25 -18.77
CA ILE A 292 -18.35 -21.14 -19.83
C ILE A 292 -19.21 -19.91 -19.55
N THR A 293 -18.99 -18.90 -20.39
CA THR A 293 -19.91 -17.80 -20.64
C THR A 293 -21.27 -18.37 -21.02
N PRO A 294 -22.35 -17.73 -20.58
CA PRO A 294 -23.66 -18.33 -20.39
C PRO A 294 -24.45 -18.46 -21.69
N LEU A 295 -24.00 -19.26 -22.67
CA LEU A 295 -24.83 -19.49 -23.87
C LEU A 295 -26.10 -20.27 -23.50
N CYS A 296 -25.98 -21.26 -22.63
CA CYS A 296 -27.08 -22.13 -22.21
C CYS A 296 -27.63 -21.81 -20.81
N THR A 297 -27.17 -20.73 -20.17
CA THR A 297 -27.59 -20.40 -18.81
C THR A 297 -28.78 -19.44 -18.84
N PRO A 298 -29.92 -19.80 -18.23
CA PRO A 298 -31.03 -18.87 -18.09
C PRO A 298 -30.58 -17.63 -17.33
N LEU A 299 -30.80 -16.43 -17.87
CA LEU A 299 -30.53 -15.20 -17.14
C LEU A 299 -31.37 -15.18 -15.84
N GLN A 300 -30.77 -14.76 -14.72
CA GLN A 300 -31.47 -14.62 -13.43
C GLN A 300 -32.71 -13.69 -13.51
N SER A 301 -32.79 -12.85 -14.55
CA SER A 301 -33.97 -12.08 -14.94
C SER A 301 -34.13 -12.10 -16.46
N ALA A 302 -35.37 -12.16 -16.97
CA ALA A 302 -35.63 -12.16 -18.40
C ALA A 302 -35.10 -10.86 -19.07
N PRO A 303 -34.61 -10.90 -20.31
CA PRO A 303 -34.09 -9.70 -20.98
C PRO A 303 -35.20 -8.65 -21.13
N THR A 304 -34.86 -7.36 -21.12
CA THR A 304 -35.86 -6.26 -21.12
C THR A 304 -36.85 -6.28 -22.29
N CYS A 305 -36.49 -6.94 -23.39
CA CYS A 305 -37.33 -7.14 -24.57
C CYS A 305 -38.32 -8.33 -24.47
N ARG A 306 -38.16 -9.22 -23.47
CA ARG A 306 -39.01 -10.40 -23.25
C ARG A 306 -39.49 -10.45 -21.80
N SER A 307 -40.80 -10.50 -21.60
CA SER A 307 -41.41 -10.76 -20.30
C SER A 307 -42.04 -12.14 -20.32
N LYS A 308 -41.80 -12.98 -19.30
CA LYS A 308 -42.42 -14.32 -19.21
C LYS A 308 -43.96 -14.25 -19.23
N ASP A 309 -44.54 -13.13 -18.81
CA ASP A 309 -45.99 -12.93 -18.80
C ASP A 309 -46.56 -12.49 -20.16
N LYS A 310 -45.70 -11.97 -21.06
CA LYS A 310 -46.08 -11.43 -22.37
C LYS A 310 -45.48 -12.20 -23.55
N ASN A 311 -44.46 -13.01 -23.32
CA ASN A 311 -43.68 -13.71 -24.31
C ASN A 311 -43.49 -15.18 -23.94
N GLY A 312 -43.45 -16.02 -24.96
CA GLY A 312 -43.23 -17.47 -24.84
C GLY A 312 -42.83 -18.04 -26.20
N PHE A 313 -42.49 -19.31 -26.23
CA PHE A 313 -42.30 -20.06 -27.46
C PHE A 313 -43.55 -20.89 -27.76
N GLU A 314 -43.96 -20.87 -29.02
CA GLU A 314 -45.06 -21.66 -29.55
C GLU A 314 -44.48 -22.67 -30.54
N GLU A 315 -44.74 -23.95 -30.29
CA GLU A 315 -44.35 -25.04 -31.20
C GLU A 315 -45.24 -25.03 -32.44
N ARG A 316 -44.61 -25.04 -33.62
CA ARG A 316 -45.28 -25.11 -34.92
C ARG A 316 -44.52 -26.02 -35.89
N PHE A 317 -45.23 -26.55 -36.88
CA PHE A 317 -44.67 -27.39 -37.94
C PHE A 317 -44.61 -26.59 -39.25
N GLY A 318 -43.42 -26.50 -39.83
CA GLY A 318 -43.20 -25.72 -41.03
C GLY A 318 -41.73 -25.41 -41.29
N HIS A 319 -41.46 -24.28 -41.93
CA HIS A 319 -40.11 -23.79 -42.17
C HIS A 319 -40.04 -22.26 -42.05
N MET A 320 -38.84 -21.74 -41.80
CA MET A 320 -38.59 -20.30 -41.70
C MET A 320 -37.98 -19.81 -43.02
N SER A 321 -38.33 -18.60 -43.47
CA SER A 321 -37.66 -17.97 -44.62
C SER A 321 -36.17 -17.76 -44.33
N SER A 322 -35.29 -18.16 -45.25
CA SER A 322 -33.87 -18.44 -45.02
C SER A 322 -32.95 -17.22 -44.83
N ASP A 323 -33.45 -16.00 -44.83
CA ASP A 323 -32.63 -14.81 -45.08
C ASP A 323 -31.78 -14.34 -43.87
N SER A 324 -31.92 -14.95 -42.67
CA SER A 324 -31.18 -14.54 -41.46
C SER A 324 -31.05 -15.66 -40.41
N VAL A 325 -30.39 -16.77 -40.77
CA VAL A 325 -30.14 -17.92 -39.88
C VAL A 325 -28.73 -17.87 -39.29
N LYS A 326 -28.61 -18.13 -37.98
CA LYS A 326 -27.34 -18.48 -37.34
C LYS A 326 -27.36 -19.97 -36.96
N VAL A 327 -26.36 -20.71 -37.42
CA VAL A 327 -26.18 -22.15 -37.14
C VAL A 327 -24.98 -22.33 -36.21
N TYR A 328 -25.18 -23.12 -35.16
CA TYR A 328 -24.15 -23.56 -34.23
C TYR A 328 -24.01 -25.08 -34.36
N GLU A 329 -22.95 -25.54 -35.00
CA GLU A 329 -22.76 -26.94 -35.41
C GLU A 329 -22.14 -27.85 -34.33
N THR A 330 -21.80 -27.33 -33.15
CA THR A 330 -21.15 -28.16 -32.12
C THR A 330 -22.12 -29.21 -31.58
N GLU A 331 -21.74 -30.49 -31.68
CA GLU A 331 -22.53 -31.66 -31.27
C GLU A 331 -22.94 -31.65 -29.77
N ASN A 332 -22.29 -30.82 -28.95
CA ASN A 332 -22.54 -30.66 -27.52
C ASN A 332 -23.67 -29.67 -27.16
N LEU A 333 -24.34 -29.05 -28.14
CA LEU A 333 -25.48 -28.14 -27.91
C LEU A 333 -26.81 -28.91 -28.07
N GLY A 334 -27.54 -29.10 -26.96
CA GLY A 334 -28.88 -29.71 -26.96
C GLY A 334 -30.04 -28.70 -27.09
N GLY A 335 -31.27 -29.20 -27.30
CA GLY A 335 -32.47 -28.38 -27.54
C GLY A 335 -32.80 -27.30 -26.47
N GLN A 336 -32.55 -27.58 -25.18
CA GLN A 336 -32.75 -26.59 -24.11
C GLN A 336 -31.78 -25.40 -24.20
N CYS A 337 -30.60 -25.61 -24.79
CA CYS A 337 -29.66 -24.53 -25.02
C CYS A 337 -30.15 -23.61 -26.16
N CYS A 338 -30.74 -24.15 -27.22
CA CYS A 338 -31.32 -23.34 -28.29
C CYS A 338 -32.41 -22.38 -27.82
N GLU A 339 -33.28 -22.89 -26.97
CA GLU A 339 -34.32 -22.10 -26.34
C GLU A 339 -33.72 -20.95 -25.54
N THR A 340 -32.68 -21.25 -24.74
CA THR A 340 -31.99 -20.25 -23.91
C THR A 340 -31.25 -19.20 -24.75
N ILE A 341 -30.54 -19.61 -25.81
CA ILE A 341 -29.83 -18.69 -26.71
C ILE A 341 -30.84 -17.78 -27.42
N CYS A 342 -31.94 -18.33 -27.92
CA CYS A 342 -32.99 -17.54 -28.56
C CYS A 342 -33.67 -16.61 -27.55
N TRP A 343 -34.00 -17.11 -26.35
CA TRP A 343 -34.63 -16.34 -25.28
C TRP A 343 -33.79 -15.13 -24.88
N ASN A 344 -32.47 -15.29 -24.81
CA ASN A 344 -31.55 -14.23 -24.44
C ASN A 344 -31.25 -13.25 -25.60
N ASN A 345 -31.69 -13.55 -26.83
CA ASN A 345 -31.49 -12.70 -28.01
C ASN A 345 -32.79 -11.99 -28.41
N CYS A 346 -32.86 -10.68 -28.19
CA CYS A 346 -34.03 -9.85 -28.51
C CYS A 346 -34.40 -9.82 -30.00
N SER A 347 -33.46 -10.14 -30.88
CA SER A 347 -33.69 -10.23 -32.32
C SER A 347 -34.14 -11.61 -32.76
N CYS A 348 -34.11 -12.64 -31.89
CA CYS A 348 -34.53 -13.98 -32.26
C CYS A 348 -36.06 -14.07 -32.41
N GLN A 349 -36.51 -14.67 -33.50
CA GLN A 349 -37.92 -14.92 -33.80
C GLN A 349 -38.30 -16.40 -33.71
N ALA A 350 -37.36 -17.31 -33.98
CA ALA A 350 -37.58 -18.74 -33.83
C ALA A 350 -36.28 -19.52 -33.59
N HIS A 351 -36.38 -20.75 -33.08
CA HIS A 351 -35.27 -21.70 -33.00
C HIS A 351 -35.71 -23.14 -33.28
N ALA A 352 -34.74 -23.98 -33.63
CA ALA A 352 -34.91 -25.43 -33.79
C ALA A 352 -33.55 -26.13 -33.62
N PRO A 353 -33.51 -27.43 -33.32
CA PRO A 353 -32.27 -28.21 -33.42
C PRO A 353 -31.84 -28.33 -34.89
N VAL A 354 -30.53 -28.53 -35.12
CA VAL A 354 -29.99 -28.80 -36.46
C VAL A 354 -30.28 -30.26 -36.84
N ASN A 355 -30.09 -31.19 -35.90
CA ASN A 355 -30.47 -32.58 -36.06
C ASN A 355 -31.72 -32.90 -35.23
N GLN A 356 -32.82 -33.20 -35.93
CA GLN A 356 -34.13 -33.47 -35.31
C GLN A 356 -34.22 -34.86 -34.66
N ALA A 357 -33.35 -35.81 -35.02
CA ALA A 357 -33.41 -37.18 -34.50
C ALA A 357 -32.80 -37.31 -33.10
N ASN A 358 -31.75 -36.54 -32.80
CA ASN A 358 -31.03 -36.58 -31.52
C ASN A 358 -31.01 -35.23 -30.77
N ASN A 359 -31.72 -34.22 -31.30
CA ASN A 359 -31.78 -32.85 -30.75
C ASN A 359 -30.40 -32.16 -30.60
N SER A 360 -29.43 -32.47 -31.47
CA SER A 360 -28.11 -31.86 -31.45
C SER A 360 -27.96 -30.68 -32.42
N GLY A 361 -27.08 -29.75 -32.05
CA GLY A 361 -26.82 -28.52 -32.81
C GLY A 361 -27.96 -27.51 -32.69
N CYS A 362 -27.68 -26.25 -33.04
CA CYS A 362 -28.67 -25.18 -32.88
C CYS A 362 -28.80 -24.26 -34.09
N GLN A 363 -30.02 -24.05 -34.56
CA GLN A 363 -30.35 -23.05 -35.58
C GLN A 363 -31.33 -22.01 -35.03
N ILE A 364 -31.00 -20.74 -35.27
CA ILE A 364 -31.72 -19.58 -34.72
C ILE A 364 -32.02 -18.59 -35.83
N TRP A 365 -33.29 -18.21 -35.96
CA TRP A 365 -33.77 -17.25 -36.95
C TRP A 365 -33.97 -15.88 -36.31
N LEU A 366 -33.43 -14.84 -36.96
CA LEU A 366 -33.46 -13.47 -36.46
C LEU A 366 -34.56 -12.63 -37.14
N LYS A 367 -34.75 -11.42 -36.61
CA LYS A 367 -35.72 -10.42 -37.07
C LYS A 367 -35.62 -10.19 -38.58
N GLY A 368 -36.72 -10.44 -39.28
CA GLY A 368 -36.80 -10.40 -40.75
C GLY A 368 -37.23 -11.75 -41.34
N SER A 369 -36.97 -12.85 -40.62
CA SER A 369 -37.44 -14.19 -41.00
C SER A 369 -38.95 -14.32 -40.77
N ARG A 370 -39.67 -15.07 -41.62
CA ARG A 370 -41.09 -15.36 -41.45
C ARG A 370 -41.31 -16.86 -41.34
N PHE A 371 -42.18 -17.27 -40.42
CA PHE A 371 -42.61 -18.66 -40.32
C PHE A 371 -43.66 -18.94 -41.40
N ILE A 372 -43.45 -20.02 -42.15
CA ILE A 372 -44.36 -20.55 -43.17
C ILE A 372 -44.87 -21.90 -42.66
N GLU A 373 -46.19 -21.99 -42.51
CA GLU A 373 -46.84 -23.18 -41.95
C GLU A 373 -46.91 -24.29 -43.01
N ASP A 374 -46.43 -25.47 -42.64
CA ASP A 374 -46.42 -26.66 -43.48
C ASP A 374 -46.49 -27.90 -42.59
N ALA A 375 -47.59 -28.64 -42.70
CA ALA A 375 -47.87 -29.81 -41.86
C ALA A 375 -46.89 -30.97 -42.08
N ALA A 376 -46.18 -31.01 -43.22
CA ALA A 376 -45.11 -31.97 -43.49
C ALA A 376 -43.71 -31.43 -43.14
N GLY A 377 -43.63 -30.19 -42.64
CA GLY A 377 -42.41 -29.47 -42.34
C GLY A 377 -41.72 -29.89 -41.04
N SER A 378 -40.58 -29.26 -40.76
CA SER A 378 -39.81 -29.51 -39.54
C SER A 378 -40.43 -28.83 -38.31
N LYS A 379 -40.10 -29.34 -37.13
CA LYS A 379 -40.52 -28.75 -35.85
C LYS A 379 -39.72 -27.47 -35.56
N VAL A 380 -40.42 -26.35 -35.34
CA VAL A 380 -39.84 -25.01 -35.08
C VAL A 380 -40.58 -24.33 -33.91
N PHE A 381 -39.84 -23.61 -33.06
CA PHE A 381 -40.38 -22.88 -31.92
C PHE A 381 -40.35 -21.36 -32.14
N VAL A 382 -41.50 -20.69 -32.23
CA VAL A 382 -41.66 -19.27 -32.62
C VAL A 382 -42.06 -18.37 -31.43
N VAL A 383 -41.59 -17.11 -31.38
CA VAL A 383 -41.83 -16.16 -30.26
C VAL A 383 -43.21 -15.49 -30.30
N ARG A 384 -43.95 -15.48 -29.18
CA ARG A 384 -45.28 -14.81 -28.99
C ARG A 384 -45.18 -13.44 -28.28
N HIS A 385 -46.10 -12.49 -28.52
CA HIS A 385 -46.22 -11.19 -27.81
C HIS A 385 -47.68 -10.91 -27.35
N LYS A 386 -47.90 -10.45 -26.09
CA LYS A 386 -49.20 -9.91 -25.59
C LYS A 386 -49.08 -8.44 -25.12
N ALA A 387 -50.08 -7.61 -25.46
CA ALA A 387 -50.11 -6.15 -25.21
C ALA A 387 -50.20 -5.78 -23.72
N GLY A 388 -49.58 -4.66 -23.30
CA GLY A 388 -49.18 -4.41 -21.91
C GLY A 388 -49.72 -3.15 -21.23
N ALA A 389 -49.60 -3.13 -19.89
CA ALA A 389 -49.78 -1.96 -19.02
C ALA A 389 -48.43 -1.32 -18.58
N SER A 390 -48.52 -0.07 -18.09
CA SER A 390 -47.56 1.06 -18.10
C SER A 390 -46.24 0.93 -17.29
N LEU A 391 -45.20 1.67 -17.74
CA LEU A 391 -43.77 1.62 -17.39
C LEU A 391 -43.30 2.45 -16.16
N ALA A 392 -44.21 2.90 -15.29
CA ALA A 392 -43.85 3.85 -14.23
C ALA A 392 -43.04 3.24 -13.06
N LEU A 393 -43.29 1.98 -12.68
CA LEU A 393 -42.65 1.35 -11.51
C LEU A 393 -41.15 1.03 -11.63
N PRO A 394 -40.63 0.45 -12.73
CA PRO A 394 -39.21 0.05 -12.80
C PRO A 394 -38.25 1.24 -12.79
N LEU A 395 -38.67 2.40 -13.33
CA LEU A 395 -37.87 3.61 -13.31
C LEU A 395 -37.69 4.14 -11.87
N ILE A 396 -38.74 4.07 -11.06
CA ILE A 396 -38.71 4.47 -9.64
C ILE A 396 -37.79 3.53 -8.84
N CYS A 397 -37.88 2.22 -9.06
CA CYS A 397 -37.00 1.24 -8.41
C CYS A 397 -35.52 1.43 -8.78
N TYR A 398 -35.22 1.75 -10.04
CA TYR A 398 -33.85 2.01 -10.50
C TYR A 398 -33.26 3.28 -9.86
N LEU A 399 -34.05 4.37 -9.80
CA LEU A 399 -33.63 5.61 -9.15
C LEU A 399 -33.39 5.40 -7.64
N CYS A 400 -34.23 4.60 -6.96
CA CYS A 400 -34.02 4.22 -5.57
C CYS A 400 -32.72 3.40 -5.36
N TYR A 401 -32.43 2.43 -6.24
CA TYR A 401 -31.21 1.62 -6.18
C TYR A 401 -29.93 2.46 -6.33
N VAL A 402 -29.89 3.37 -7.31
CA VAL A 402 -28.73 4.27 -7.52
C VAL A 402 -28.52 5.18 -6.30
N SER A 403 -29.60 5.72 -5.73
CA SER A 403 -29.55 6.55 -4.52
C SER A 403 -28.99 5.79 -3.32
N LEU A 404 -29.41 4.53 -3.11
CA LEU A 404 -28.91 3.68 -2.03
C LEU A 404 -27.44 3.27 -2.22
N ARG A 405 -27.00 3.02 -3.46
CA ARG A 405 -25.58 2.72 -3.75
C ARG A 405 -24.68 3.92 -3.47
N LYS A 406 -25.11 5.12 -3.88
CA LYS A 406 -24.43 6.38 -3.56
C LYS A 406 -24.37 6.60 -2.04
N TYR A 407 -25.45 6.32 -1.32
CA TYR A 407 -25.49 6.40 0.13
C TYR A 407 -24.50 5.44 0.81
N LYS A 408 -24.45 4.15 0.41
CA LYS A 408 -23.51 3.16 0.97
C LYS A 408 -22.04 3.53 0.71
N ALA A 409 -21.71 3.96 -0.50
CA ALA A 409 -20.36 4.44 -0.82
C ALA A 409 -19.98 5.68 0.02
N ALA A 410 -20.92 6.59 0.27
CA ALA A 410 -20.70 7.74 1.15
C ALA A 410 -20.47 7.30 2.61
N VAL A 411 -21.20 6.29 3.10
CA VAL A 411 -21.02 5.73 4.45
C VAL A 411 -19.67 5.03 4.60
N ASP A 412 -19.26 4.19 3.65
CA ASP A 412 -17.95 3.51 3.69
C ASP A 412 -16.78 4.52 3.63
N ARG A 413 -16.91 5.57 2.81
CA ARG A 413 -15.96 6.70 2.79
C ARG A 413 -15.89 7.41 4.13
N LYS A 414 -17.05 7.72 4.74
CA LYS A 414 -17.12 8.32 6.09
C LYS A 414 -16.49 7.43 7.16
N MET A 415 -16.67 6.10 7.08
CA MET A 415 -16.01 5.18 8.02
C MET A 415 -14.49 5.14 7.85
N LYS A 416 -13.98 5.10 6.61
CA LYS A 416 -12.52 5.15 6.34
C LYS A 416 -11.91 6.48 6.79
N GLN A 417 -12.60 7.59 6.53
CA GLN A 417 -12.21 8.92 7.01
C GLN A 417 -12.21 8.99 8.54
N LYS A 418 -13.25 8.44 9.20
CA LYS A 418 -13.35 8.36 10.67
C LYS A 418 -12.21 7.54 11.28
N LYS A 419 -11.77 6.46 10.63
CA LYS A 419 -10.62 5.66 11.07
C LYS A 419 -9.31 6.45 10.99
N ILE A 420 -9.06 7.17 9.89
CA ILE A 420 -7.86 8.00 9.76
C ILE A 420 -7.86 9.14 10.78
N LEU A 421 -9.02 9.76 11.01
CA LEU A 421 -9.19 10.77 12.06
C LEU A 421 -8.92 10.23 13.46
N HIS A 422 -9.41 9.02 13.75
CA HIS A 422 -9.12 8.33 15.00
C HIS A 422 -7.61 8.09 15.17
N ASP A 423 -6.90 7.70 14.10
CA ASP A 423 -5.44 7.51 14.13
C ASP A 423 -4.66 8.82 14.38
N ILE A 424 -5.15 9.97 13.89
CA ILE A 424 -4.47 11.27 14.00
C ILE A 424 -4.66 11.90 15.39
N GLY A 425 -5.87 11.84 15.97
CA GLY A 425 -6.14 12.48 17.27
C GLY A 425 -7.29 11.90 18.07
N GLY A 426 -7.60 10.61 17.88
CA GLY A 426 -8.59 9.88 18.67
C GLY A 426 -10.00 10.46 18.56
N ASN A 427 -10.79 10.30 19.62
CA ASN A 427 -12.17 10.78 19.68
C ASN A 427 -12.30 12.32 19.54
N ALA A 428 -11.27 13.09 19.91
CA ALA A 428 -11.27 14.55 19.82
C ALA A 428 -11.35 15.04 18.36
N MET A 429 -10.56 14.45 17.46
CA MET A 429 -10.61 14.81 16.03
C MET A 429 -11.91 14.35 15.36
N ILE A 430 -12.46 13.21 15.78
CA ILE A 430 -13.79 12.76 15.35
C ILE A 430 -14.87 13.74 15.81
N PHE A 431 -14.80 14.21 17.05
CA PHE A 431 -15.73 15.19 17.59
C PHE A 431 -15.64 16.54 16.87
N MET A 432 -14.43 17.04 16.57
CA MET A 432 -14.28 18.27 15.78
C MET A 432 -14.84 18.13 14.35
N ALA A 433 -14.70 16.95 13.74
CA ALA A 433 -15.17 16.67 12.38
C ALA A 433 -16.68 16.47 12.25
N TYR A 434 -17.30 15.82 13.23
CA TYR A 434 -18.68 15.35 13.16
C TYR A 434 -19.59 15.93 14.25
N GLY A 435 -19.04 16.67 15.22
CA GLY A 435 -19.76 17.16 16.41
C GLY A 435 -20.40 18.54 16.28
N ARG A 436 -20.39 19.19 15.11
CA ARG A 436 -20.95 20.54 14.96
C ARG A 436 -22.39 20.52 14.41
N THR A 437 -23.35 20.12 15.24
CA THR A 437 -24.74 20.57 15.09
C THR A 437 -24.91 21.90 15.82
N LYS A 438 -25.19 22.97 15.06
CA LYS A 438 -25.61 24.31 15.51
C LYS A 438 -24.73 24.98 16.58
N ARG A 439 -23.77 25.80 16.16
CA ARG A 439 -23.41 27.01 16.90
C ARG A 439 -23.34 28.19 15.93
N ASN A 440 -24.25 29.15 16.13
CA ASN A 440 -24.40 30.34 15.30
C ASN A 440 -23.05 31.02 15.04
N LYS A 441 -22.77 31.30 13.75
CA LYS A 441 -21.75 32.26 13.31
C LYS A 441 -22.19 33.66 13.79
N LYS A 442 -21.85 34.01 15.03
CA LYS A 442 -21.78 35.39 15.52
C LYS A 442 -20.87 35.40 16.76
N GLN A 443 -19.61 35.75 16.53
CA GLN A 443 -18.63 36.42 17.40
C GLN A 443 -17.22 35.89 17.10
N GLY A 444 -16.32 36.83 16.79
CA GLY A 444 -14.89 36.60 16.57
C GLY A 444 -14.22 36.10 17.85
N LYS A 445 -14.17 34.78 18.00
CA LYS A 445 -13.34 34.11 18.99
C LYS A 445 -12.31 33.31 18.22
N GLU A 446 -11.03 33.61 18.44
CA GLU A 446 -9.87 32.96 17.83
C GLU A 446 -10.06 31.44 17.81
N ARG A 447 -10.11 30.87 16.61
CA ARG A 447 -10.25 29.43 16.42
C ARG A 447 -8.87 28.78 16.57
N ASN A 448 -8.55 28.36 17.79
CA ASN A 448 -7.37 27.54 18.10
C ASN A 448 -7.60 26.03 17.87
N GLU A 449 -8.65 25.66 17.12
CA GLU A 449 -8.98 24.27 16.80
C GLU A 449 -8.69 23.98 15.32
N VAL A 450 -8.05 22.84 15.06
CA VAL A 450 -7.75 22.34 13.71
C VAL A 450 -9.04 21.96 12.99
N GLU A 451 -9.27 22.52 11.80
CA GLU A 451 -10.47 22.32 10.99
C GLU A 451 -10.31 21.19 9.96
N ILE A 452 -11.43 20.66 9.47
CA ILE A 452 -11.45 19.71 8.36
C ILE A 452 -12.09 20.38 7.17
N PHE A 453 -11.30 20.48 6.10
CA PHE A 453 -11.71 21.08 4.84
C PHE A 453 -12.23 19.99 3.89
N CYS A 454 -13.29 20.31 3.13
CA CYS A 454 -13.71 19.46 2.02
C CYS A 454 -12.79 19.68 0.82
N PHE A 455 -12.70 18.69 -0.06
CA PHE A 455 -11.79 18.79 -1.20
C PHE A 455 -12.21 19.91 -2.16
N GLU A 456 -13.52 20.14 -2.31
CA GLU A 456 -14.04 21.22 -3.15
C GLU A 456 -13.61 22.61 -2.68
N SER A 457 -13.53 22.85 -1.37
CA SER A 457 -13.06 24.14 -0.85
C SER A 457 -11.56 24.34 -1.08
N ILE A 458 -10.76 23.27 -0.97
CA ILE A 458 -9.33 23.29 -1.29
C ILE A 458 -9.10 23.56 -2.79
N VAL A 459 -9.87 22.91 -3.66
CA VAL A 459 -9.82 23.14 -5.12
C VAL A 459 -10.19 24.58 -5.46
N ALA A 460 -11.26 25.11 -4.87
CA ALA A 460 -11.65 26.50 -5.08
C ALA A 460 -10.57 27.47 -4.58
N ALA A 461 -10.05 27.26 -3.37
CA ALA A 461 -9.05 28.12 -2.75
C ALA A 461 -7.74 28.17 -3.55
N THR A 462 -7.35 27.07 -4.18
CA THR A 462 -6.10 26.95 -4.95
C THR A 462 -6.27 27.25 -6.44
N ASN A 463 -7.48 27.60 -6.90
CA ASN A 463 -7.83 27.68 -8.32
C ASN A 463 -7.45 26.40 -9.07
N ASN A 464 -7.97 25.27 -8.59
CA ASN A 464 -7.71 23.92 -9.11
C ASN A 464 -6.22 23.53 -9.11
N PHE A 465 -5.50 23.85 -8.03
CA PHE A 465 -4.06 23.63 -7.90
C PHE A 465 -3.25 24.23 -9.07
N SER A 466 -3.63 25.44 -9.48
CA SER A 466 -2.94 26.16 -10.55
C SER A 466 -1.45 26.33 -10.24
N ASP A 467 -0.59 26.10 -11.23
CA ASP A 467 0.86 26.33 -11.11
C ASP A 467 1.19 27.80 -10.77
N ALA A 468 0.31 28.75 -11.12
CA ALA A 468 0.48 30.15 -10.73
C ALA A 468 0.41 30.38 -9.21
N ASN A 469 -0.27 29.47 -8.50
CA ASN A 469 -0.38 29.49 -7.04
C ASN A 469 0.68 28.62 -6.36
N ARG A 470 1.59 28.00 -7.10
CA ARG A 470 2.59 27.09 -6.53
C ARG A 470 3.67 27.89 -5.79
N LEU A 471 3.84 27.57 -4.51
CA LEU A 471 4.84 28.18 -3.63
C LEU A 471 6.17 27.43 -3.67
N GLY A 472 6.13 26.11 -3.86
CA GLY A 472 7.31 25.25 -3.93
C GLY A 472 6.93 23.77 -3.99
N GLU A 473 7.94 22.90 -4.08
CA GLU A 473 7.79 21.45 -3.97
C GLU A 473 8.96 20.89 -3.17
N GLY A 474 8.64 20.06 -2.18
CA GLY A 474 9.62 19.29 -1.41
C GLY A 474 9.39 17.78 -1.58
N GLY A 475 10.12 16.96 -0.81
CA GLY A 475 10.00 15.49 -0.88
C GLY A 475 8.60 14.91 -0.58
N PHE A 476 7.70 15.73 -0.03
CA PHE A 476 6.34 15.35 0.34
C PHE A 476 5.27 15.77 -0.69
N GLY A 477 5.67 16.52 -1.72
CA GLY A 477 4.79 17.05 -2.76
C GLY A 477 4.71 18.58 -2.81
N PRO A 478 3.90 19.11 -3.74
CA PRO A 478 3.78 20.55 -3.98
C PRO A 478 2.99 21.28 -2.90
N VAL A 479 3.38 22.54 -2.65
CA VAL A 479 2.72 23.49 -1.77
C VAL A 479 2.13 24.62 -2.61
N TYR A 480 0.87 24.98 -2.34
CA TYR A 480 0.15 26.04 -3.06
C TYR A 480 -0.29 27.14 -2.10
N LYS A 481 -0.29 28.38 -2.57
CA LYS A 481 -1.05 29.47 -1.97
C LYS A 481 -2.52 29.24 -2.27
N GLY A 482 -3.38 29.51 -1.30
CA GLY A 482 -4.81 29.54 -1.53
C GLY A 482 -5.50 30.62 -0.71
N THR A 483 -6.72 30.96 -1.12
CA THR A 483 -7.57 31.92 -0.40
C THR A 483 -8.87 31.21 -0.02
N LEU A 484 -9.12 31.07 1.28
CA LEU A 484 -10.35 30.47 1.80
C LEU A 484 -11.56 31.37 1.54
N ALA A 485 -12.77 30.81 1.70
CA ALA A 485 -14.01 31.53 1.40
C ALA A 485 -14.28 32.75 2.31
N ASP A 486 -13.62 32.82 3.46
CA ASP A 486 -13.64 33.97 4.36
C ASP A 486 -12.53 35.01 4.04
N GLY A 487 -11.78 34.81 2.96
CA GLY A 487 -10.69 35.68 2.53
C GLY A 487 -9.35 35.35 3.16
N GLN A 488 -9.27 34.39 4.08
CA GLN A 488 -8.00 34.04 4.73
C GLN A 488 -7.02 33.40 3.74
N GLU A 489 -5.82 33.95 3.63
CA GLU A 489 -4.73 33.33 2.86
C GLU A 489 -4.12 32.15 3.62
N VAL A 490 -3.88 31.06 2.90
CA VAL A 490 -3.38 29.79 3.46
C VAL A 490 -2.32 29.15 2.57
N ALA A 491 -1.47 28.32 3.18
CA ALA A 491 -0.55 27.44 2.48
C ALA A 491 -1.06 26.00 2.50
N ILE A 492 -1.18 25.39 1.32
CA ILE A 492 -1.85 24.11 1.11
C ILE A 492 -0.81 23.11 0.60
N LYS A 493 -0.33 22.23 1.48
CA LYS A 493 0.65 21.17 1.18
C LYS A 493 -0.10 19.92 0.74
N ARG A 494 0.00 19.56 -0.54
CA ARG A 494 -0.68 18.39 -1.12
C ARG A 494 0.28 17.21 -1.18
N LEU A 495 -0.14 16.06 -0.66
CA LEU A 495 0.68 14.87 -0.68
C LEU A 495 0.86 14.34 -2.12
N SER A 496 2.10 14.02 -2.49
CA SER A 496 2.39 13.34 -3.77
C SER A 496 1.79 11.92 -3.82
N LYS A 497 1.27 11.52 -4.99
CA LYS A 497 0.61 10.22 -5.20
C LYS A 497 1.60 9.05 -5.39
N SER A 498 2.88 9.33 -5.58
CA SER A 498 3.89 8.35 -6.05
C SER A 498 4.72 7.68 -4.95
N SER A 499 4.60 8.02 -3.66
CA SER A 499 5.45 7.45 -2.60
C SER A 499 4.67 6.87 -1.41
N GLY A 500 5.01 5.64 -1.01
CA GLY A 500 4.50 5.02 0.23
C GLY A 500 5.01 5.71 1.50
N GLN A 501 6.17 6.36 1.41
CA GLN A 501 6.78 7.17 2.46
C GLN A 501 5.92 8.39 2.83
N GLY A 502 5.30 9.05 1.84
CA GLY A 502 4.55 10.28 2.04
C GLY A 502 3.31 10.14 2.94
N LEU A 503 2.64 8.98 2.95
CA LEU A 503 1.47 8.77 3.84
C LEU A 503 1.87 8.75 5.32
N THR A 504 2.99 8.10 5.65
CA THR A 504 3.48 8.01 7.03
C THR A 504 3.85 9.39 7.54
N GLU A 505 4.51 10.18 6.70
CA GLU A 505 4.94 11.53 7.02
C GLU A 505 3.75 12.50 7.15
N PHE A 506 2.78 12.44 6.24
CA PHE A 506 1.52 13.20 6.37
C PHE A 506 0.82 12.92 7.70
N LYS A 507 0.68 11.64 8.07
CA LYS A 507 0.04 11.26 9.35
C LYS A 507 0.83 11.78 10.54
N ASN A 508 2.16 11.72 10.47
CA ASN A 508 3.05 12.18 11.52
C ASN A 508 2.94 13.70 11.70
N GLU A 509 3.04 14.44 10.60
CA GLU A 509 2.92 15.90 10.56
C GLU A 509 1.54 16.35 11.06
N ALA A 510 0.44 15.77 10.55
CA ALA A 510 -0.91 16.07 11.03
C ALA A 510 -1.08 15.83 12.54
N LYS A 511 -0.57 14.70 13.04
CA LYS A 511 -0.69 14.31 14.46
C LYS A 511 0.11 15.22 15.39
N LEU A 512 1.30 15.64 14.97
CA LEU A 512 2.17 16.53 15.74
C LEU A 512 1.63 17.96 15.72
N MET A 513 1.39 18.51 14.54
CA MET A 513 0.97 19.90 14.38
C MET A 513 -0.41 20.19 14.95
N ALA A 514 -1.28 19.18 15.07
CA ALA A 514 -2.54 19.33 15.80
C ALA A 514 -2.37 19.45 17.33
N LYS A 515 -1.22 19.07 17.89
CA LYS A 515 -0.95 19.07 19.34
C LYS A 515 0.06 20.12 19.78
N LEU A 516 0.89 20.60 18.86
CA LEU A 516 1.93 21.58 19.11
C LEU A 516 1.37 22.99 18.86
N GLN A 517 1.56 23.88 19.84
CA GLN A 517 1.12 25.27 19.77
C GLN A 517 2.20 26.15 20.36
N HIS A 518 2.81 26.98 19.53
CA HIS A 518 3.86 27.92 19.92
C HIS A 518 3.98 29.00 18.84
N THR A 519 4.39 30.21 19.22
CA THR A 519 4.52 31.36 18.30
C THR A 519 5.55 31.10 17.19
N ASN A 520 6.66 30.43 17.53
CA ASN A 520 7.73 30.06 16.60
C ASN A 520 7.56 28.70 15.90
N LEU A 521 6.34 28.16 15.85
CA LEU A 521 6.00 26.99 15.04
C LEU A 521 4.93 27.38 14.02
N VAL A 522 5.00 26.85 12.81
CA VAL A 522 3.96 27.09 11.80
C VAL A 522 2.65 26.47 12.26
N ARG A 523 1.56 27.24 12.27
CA ARG A 523 0.26 26.77 12.74
C ARG A 523 -0.46 25.95 11.67
N LEU A 524 -0.83 24.72 12.01
CA LEU A 524 -1.76 23.93 11.21
C LEU A 524 -3.19 24.46 11.44
N LEU A 525 -3.83 24.94 10.39
CA LEU A 525 -5.21 25.40 10.40
C LEU A 525 -6.18 24.23 10.23
N GLY A 526 -5.78 23.22 9.44
CA GLY A 526 -6.64 22.08 9.18
C GLY A 526 -6.06 21.10 8.18
N PHE A 527 -6.88 20.13 7.78
CA PHE A 527 -6.52 19.17 6.75
C PHE A 527 -7.73 18.70 5.96
N CYS A 528 -7.46 18.18 4.76
CA CYS A 528 -8.43 17.49 3.93
C CYS A 528 -8.00 16.03 3.76
N ILE A 529 -8.93 15.12 4.05
CA ILE A 529 -8.77 13.67 3.82
C ILE A 529 -10.04 13.19 3.13
N GLU A 530 -10.10 13.34 1.82
CA GLU A 530 -11.24 12.95 1.01
C GLU A 530 -10.77 12.16 -0.21
N ARG A 531 -11.41 11.01 -0.47
CA ARG A 531 -11.01 10.08 -1.54
C ARG A 531 -9.55 9.64 -1.35
N ASP A 532 -8.69 9.90 -2.34
CA ASP A 532 -7.25 9.66 -2.29
C ASP A 532 -6.44 10.94 -2.09
N GLU A 533 -7.11 12.07 -1.84
CA GLU A 533 -6.50 13.38 -1.66
C GLU A 533 -6.23 13.61 -0.17
N ARG A 534 -4.98 14.00 0.13
CA ARG A 534 -4.48 14.24 1.48
C ARG A 534 -3.74 15.56 1.45
N THR A 535 -4.24 16.51 2.22
CA THR A 535 -3.77 17.89 2.15
C THR A 535 -3.71 18.49 3.54
N LEU A 536 -2.62 19.20 3.85
CA LEU A 536 -2.46 19.97 5.08
C LEU A 536 -2.64 21.45 4.75
N VAL A 537 -3.38 22.17 5.59
CA VAL A 537 -3.68 23.60 5.44
C VAL A 537 -3.01 24.33 6.59
N TYR A 538 -2.04 25.18 6.26
CA TYR A 538 -1.26 25.99 7.18
C TYR A 538 -1.62 27.47 7.03
N GLU A 539 -1.29 28.25 8.05
CA GLU A 539 -1.17 29.70 7.88
C GLU A 539 -0.18 30.04 6.76
N TYR A 540 -0.52 31.03 5.95
CA TYR A 540 0.36 31.50 4.88
C TYR A 540 1.53 32.30 5.47
N MET A 541 2.72 32.08 4.91
CA MET A 541 3.97 32.75 5.32
C MET A 541 4.42 33.66 4.17
N PRO A 542 4.09 34.96 4.20
CA PRO A 542 4.31 35.86 3.06
C PRO A 542 5.79 36.12 2.80
N ASN A 543 6.62 36.09 3.83
CA ASN A 543 8.07 36.26 3.72
C ASN A 543 8.80 34.92 3.47
N LYS A 544 8.12 33.88 2.96
CA LYS A 544 8.74 32.62 2.49
C LYS A 544 9.67 31.99 3.56
N SER A 545 10.72 31.29 3.12
CA SER A 545 11.70 30.58 3.95
C SER A 545 12.99 31.39 4.15
N LEU A 546 13.72 31.12 5.23
CA LEU A 546 14.91 31.85 5.62
C LEU A 546 16.07 31.72 4.61
N ASP A 547 16.20 30.55 3.97
CA ASP A 547 17.20 30.30 2.93
C ASP A 547 17.10 31.28 1.74
N PHE A 548 15.89 31.78 1.45
CA PHE A 548 15.63 32.80 0.44
C PHE A 548 16.34 34.12 0.74
N TYR A 549 16.59 34.46 2.00
CA TYR A 549 17.28 35.70 2.39
C TYR A 549 18.76 35.48 2.70
N LEU A 550 19.13 34.30 3.18
CA LEU A 550 20.53 34.00 3.48
C LEU A 550 21.37 33.83 2.20
N PHE A 551 20.82 33.15 1.19
CA PHE A 551 21.63 32.68 0.06
C PHE A 551 21.37 33.41 -1.26
N ASP A 552 20.27 34.17 -1.38
CA ASP A 552 20.04 35.06 -2.53
C ASP A 552 20.79 36.38 -2.32
N ALA A 553 21.83 36.60 -3.14
CA ALA A 553 22.67 37.80 -3.08
C ALA A 553 21.85 39.11 -3.21
N SER A 554 20.74 39.10 -3.93
CA SER A 554 19.91 40.29 -4.14
C SER A 554 19.10 40.71 -2.89
N ARG A 555 19.04 39.86 -1.86
CA ARG A 555 18.16 40.03 -0.70
C ARG A 555 18.88 40.04 0.65
N ARG A 556 20.20 39.84 0.65
CA ARG A 556 21.01 39.76 1.88
C ARG A 556 20.82 40.98 2.79
N ASN A 557 20.68 42.17 2.20
CA ASN A 557 20.57 43.44 2.92
C ASN A 557 19.26 43.60 3.71
N VAL A 558 18.27 42.72 3.52
CA VAL A 558 16.99 42.75 4.26
C VAL A 558 17.17 42.29 5.71
N LEU A 559 18.12 41.38 5.96
CA LEU A 559 18.39 40.79 7.26
C LEU A 559 19.53 41.52 7.98
N ASN A 560 19.23 42.67 8.60
CA ASN A 560 20.18 43.30 9.51
C ASN A 560 20.46 42.41 10.74
N TRP A 561 21.48 42.78 11.52
CA TRP A 561 21.90 42.01 12.71
C TRP A 561 20.75 41.75 13.70
N GLU A 562 19.93 42.77 13.98
CA GLU A 562 18.80 42.66 14.90
C GLU A 562 17.79 41.60 14.44
N LYS A 563 17.41 41.63 13.15
CA LYS A 563 16.51 40.62 12.58
C LYS A 563 17.13 39.22 12.59
N GLN A 564 18.42 39.10 12.26
CA GLN A 564 19.13 37.81 12.35
C GLN A 564 19.09 37.26 13.78
N PHE A 565 19.35 38.11 14.78
CA PHE A 565 19.34 37.70 16.17
C PHE A 565 17.92 37.32 16.65
N ASN A 566 16.90 38.08 16.26
CA ASN A 566 15.50 37.74 16.55
C ASN A 566 15.09 36.41 15.91
N ILE A 567 15.58 36.12 14.70
CA ILE A 567 15.40 34.82 14.04
C ILE A 567 16.09 33.70 14.83
N ILE A 568 17.33 33.91 15.27
CA ILE A 568 18.06 32.93 16.07
C ILE A 568 17.32 32.65 17.38
N ASP A 569 16.93 33.68 18.13
CA ASP A 569 16.17 33.53 19.38
C ASP A 569 14.86 32.77 19.15
N GLY A 570 14.05 33.18 18.17
CA GLY A 570 12.78 32.51 17.90
C GLY A 570 12.92 31.03 17.50
N ILE A 571 13.94 30.66 16.71
CA ILE A 571 14.25 29.24 16.42
C ILE A 571 14.59 28.50 17.71
N THR A 572 15.36 29.15 18.59
CA THR A 572 15.85 28.58 19.84
C THR A 572 14.70 28.35 20.83
N GLN A 573 13.77 29.31 20.93
CA GLN A 573 12.52 29.17 21.69
C GLN A 573 11.64 28.03 21.15
N GLY A 574 11.47 27.96 19.83
CA GLY A 574 10.71 26.89 19.18
C GLY A 574 11.26 25.49 19.47
N LEU A 575 12.58 25.30 19.37
CA LEU A 575 13.22 24.02 19.70
C LEU A 575 13.15 23.70 21.20
N LEU A 576 13.36 24.69 22.08
CA LEU A 576 13.23 24.47 23.52
C LEU A 576 11.81 24.02 23.89
N TYR A 577 10.79 24.61 23.26
CA TYR A 577 9.41 24.17 23.40
C TYR A 577 9.28 22.69 23.03
N LEU A 578 9.73 22.28 21.84
CA LEU A 578 9.64 20.88 21.36
C LEU A 578 10.37 19.88 22.26
N HIS A 579 11.52 20.25 22.81
CA HIS A 579 12.36 19.36 23.60
C HIS A 579 11.92 19.25 25.06
N LYS A 580 11.33 20.31 25.63
CA LYS A 580 11.14 20.43 27.08
C LYS A 580 9.73 20.82 27.52
N TYR A 581 9.07 21.77 26.87
CA TYR A 581 7.84 22.38 27.38
C TYR A 581 6.56 21.90 26.68
N SER A 582 6.66 21.22 25.55
CA SER A 582 5.54 20.50 24.97
C SER A 582 5.18 19.27 25.81
N ARG A 583 3.90 18.90 25.80
CA ARG A 583 3.41 17.68 26.48
C ARG A 583 4.00 16.38 25.95
N LEU A 584 4.61 16.45 24.76
CA LEU A 584 5.32 15.38 24.09
C LEU A 584 6.74 15.88 23.86
N LYS A 585 7.76 15.08 24.14
CA LYS A 585 9.12 15.41 23.71
C LYS A 585 9.22 15.10 22.21
N VAL A 586 9.54 16.10 21.40
CA VAL A 586 9.55 15.99 19.93
C VAL A 586 10.96 16.31 19.42
N ILE A 587 11.52 15.38 18.64
CA ILE A 587 12.79 15.58 17.93
C ILE A 587 12.48 15.83 16.46
N HIS A 588 12.89 16.97 15.90
CA HIS A 588 12.52 17.41 14.55
C HIS A 588 13.22 16.59 13.46
N ARG A 589 14.53 16.38 13.59
CA ARG A 589 15.43 15.60 12.69
C ARG A 589 15.67 16.16 11.29
N ASP A 590 14.93 17.18 10.84
CA ASP A 590 15.19 17.87 9.56
C ASP A 590 15.21 19.40 9.72
N LEU A 591 15.93 19.91 10.72
CA LEU A 591 16.06 21.35 10.93
C LEU A 591 17.11 21.95 9.98
N LYS A 592 16.71 22.95 9.17
CA LYS A 592 17.53 23.63 8.16
C LYS A 592 16.90 24.96 7.76
N ALA A 593 17.64 25.82 7.04
CA ALA A 593 17.17 27.16 6.67
C ALA A 593 15.88 27.15 5.81
N SER A 594 15.72 26.18 4.90
CA SER A 594 14.50 26.06 4.07
C SER A 594 13.24 25.67 4.86
N ASN A 595 13.41 25.14 6.08
CA ASN A 595 12.31 24.71 6.96
C ASN A 595 11.99 25.78 8.03
N ILE A 596 12.67 26.92 8.02
CA ILE A 596 12.32 28.10 8.82
C ILE A 596 11.55 29.06 7.93
N LEU A 597 10.25 29.22 8.18
CA LEU A 597 9.41 30.18 7.47
C LEU A 597 9.33 31.51 8.23
N LEU A 598 9.03 32.59 7.53
CA LEU A 598 8.95 33.94 8.07
C LEU A 598 7.53 34.51 7.88
N ASP A 599 6.95 35.00 8.98
CA ASP A 599 5.65 35.69 8.97
C ASP A 599 5.78 37.15 8.49
N GLU A 600 4.67 37.90 8.52
CA GLU A 600 4.60 39.29 8.03
C GLU A 600 5.63 40.21 8.70
N GLU A 601 5.90 40.00 9.99
CA GLU A 601 6.85 40.76 10.79
C GLU A 601 8.28 40.19 10.78
N MET A 602 8.58 39.19 9.94
CA MET A 602 9.87 38.50 9.83
C MET A 602 10.22 37.64 11.06
N ASN A 603 9.25 37.21 11.86
CA ASN A 603 9.49 36.26 12.94
C ASN A 603 9.64 34.83 12.39
N PRO A 604 10.54 34.02 12.98
CA PRO A 604 10.78 32.66 12.51
C PRO A 604 9.72 31.68 13.01
N LYS A 605 9.32 30.77 12.12
CA LYS A 605 8.43 29.65 12.41
C LYS A 605 9.00 28.35 11.85
N ILE A 606 9.25 27.38 12.73
CA ILE A 606 9.73 26.05 12.34
C ILE A 606 8.59 25.29 11.65
N SER A 607 8.91 24.64 10.53
CA SER A 607 7.99 23.91 9.67
C SER A 607 8.52 22.51 9.31
N ASP A 608 7.68 21.69 8.66
CA ASP A 608 8.00 20.37 8.11
C ASP A 608 8.32 19.25 9.13
N PHE A 609 7.30 18.92 9.93
CA PHE A 609 7.37 17.88 10.98
C PHE A 609 7.18 16.45 10.45
N GLY A 610 7.23 16.24 9.12
CA GLY A 610 7.04 14.92 8.51
C GLY A 610 8.02 13.87 9.04
N MET A 611 9.26 14.28 9.31
CA MET A 611 10.34 13.41 9.81
C MET A 611 10.45 13.36 11.34
N ALA A 612 9.65 14.12 12.08
CA ALA A 612 9.81 14.24 13.52
C ALA A 612 9.49 12.93 14.29
N ARG A 613 10.02 12.79 15.50
CA ARG A 613 9.78 11.63 16.39
C ARG A 613 9.23 12.08 17.74
N ILE A 614 8.31 11.30 18.29
CA ILE A 614 7.72 11.51 19.61
C ILE A 614 8.41 10.58 20.59
N PHE A 615 8.97 11.13 21.65
CA PHE A 615 9.55 10.40 22.76
C PHE A 615 8.61 10.48 23.97
N GLY A 616 8.54 9.38 24.74
CA GLY A 616 7.99 9.42 26.09
C GLY A 616 8.78 10.40 26.96
N LEU A 617 8.12 11.05 27.93
CA LEU A 617 8.79 12.06 28.78
C LEU A 617 10.04 11.53 29.49
N ARG A 618 10.08 10.22 29.79
CA ARG A 618 11.20 9.51 30.45
C ARG A 618 12.23 8.92 29.48
N GLU A 619 11.94 8.90 28.18
CA GLU A 619 12.86 8.38 27.17
C GLU A 619 13.84 9.50 26.76
N SER A 620 15.13 9.17 26.70
CA SER A 620 16.20 10.12 26.36
C SER A 620 16.82 9.88 24.99
N GLU A 621 16.81 8.63 24.51
CA GLU A 621 17.45 8.21 23.27
C GLU A 621 16.76 6.96 22.69
N GLU A 622 16.70 6.84 21.37
CA GLU A 622 16.13 5.70 20.64
C GLU A 622 17.02 5.40 19.41
N ASN A 623 17.26 4.13 19.11
CA ASN A 623 17.94 3.72 17.89
C ASN A 623 16.93 3.41 16.78
N THR A 624 17.18 3.91 15.57
CA THR A 624 16.32 3.64 14.42
C THR A 624 17.11 3.09 13.23
N ASN A 625 16.60 2.02 12.62
CA ASN A 625 17.15 1.47 11.37
C ASN A 625 16.83 2.33 10.14
N ARG A 626 16.04 3.40 10.31
CA ARG A 626 15.61 4.30 9.24
C ARG A 626 16.14 5.72 9.48
N VAL A 627 17.34 5.98 8.96
CA VAL A 627 17.98 7.31 8.93
C VAL A 627 17.33 8.14 7.82
N VAL A 628 16.75 9.28 8.20
CA VAL A 628 16.12 10.28 7.31
C VAL A 628 16.50 11.68 7.76
N GLY A 629 16.72 12.60 6.82
CA GLY A 629 17.10 13.99 7.10
C GLY A 629 17.96 14.57 5.98
N THR A 630 18.31 15.84 6.08
CA THR A 630 19.12 16.54 5.07
C THR A 630 20.61 16.38 5.33
N ARG A 631 21.35 15.88 4.31
CA ARG A 631 22.82 15.76 4.36
C ARG A 631 23.45 17.12 4.67
N GLY A 632 24.45 17.13 5.54
CA GLY A 632 25.11 18.35 6.03
C GLY A 632 24.51 18.93 7.31
N TYR A 633 23.26 18.60 7.65
CA TYR A 633 22.63 18.98 8.93
C TYR A 633 22.51 17.78 9.90
N MET A 634 22.62 16.56 9.40
CA MET A 634 22.51 15.35 10.22
C MET A 634 23.70 15.20 11.18
N ALA A 635 23.39 14.93 12.45
CA ALA A 635 24.39 14.60 13.45
C ALA A 635 25.11 13.27 13.13
N PRO A 636 26.40 13.13 13.44
CA PRO A 636 27.19 11.94 13.13
C PRO A 636 26.63 10.65 13.73
N GLU A 637 26.28 10.68 15.01
CA GLU A 637 25.75 9.51 15.72
C GLU A 637 24.41 9.04 15.14
N TYR A 638 23.60 9.98 14.64
CA TYR A 638 22.35 9.67 13.97
C TYR A 638 22.59 9.11 12.56
N ALA A 639 23.52 9.70 11.81
CA ALA A 639 23.84 9.27 10.45
C ALA A 639 24.50 7.87 10.41
N ILE A 640 25.35 7.55 11.38
CA ILE A 640 26.13 6.31 11.42
C ILE A 640 25.35 5.20 12.15
N ASN A 641 24.81 5.48 13.33
CA ASN A 641 24.23 4.45 14.21
C ASN A 641 22.70 4.53 14.31
N GLY A 642 22.07 5.53 13.68
CA GLY A 642 20.62 5.75 13.83
C GLY A 642 20.19 6.24 15.21
N ALA A 643 21.13 6.76 16.03
CA ALA A 643 20.83 7.25 17.38
C ALA A 643 20.08 8.59 17.32
N VAL A 644 18.86 8.62 17.86
CA VAL A 644 17.99 9.80 17.90
C VAL A 644 17.88 10.32 19.32
N SER A 645 18.22 11.60 19.52
CA SER A 645 18.02 12.31 20.79
C SER A 645 17.78 13.81 20.54
N THR A 646 17.56 14.58 21.60
CA THR A 646 17.54 16.06 21.50
C THR A 646 18.84 16.61 20.92
N LYS A 647 19.97 15.93 21.15
CA LYS A 647 21.30 16.33 20.65
C LYS A 647 21.42 16.24 19.12
N THR A 648 20.57 15.45 18.48
CA THR A 648 20.47 15.40 17.01
C THR A 648 19.99 16.74 16.45
N ASP A 649 18.97 17.35 17.07
CA ASP A 649 18.47 18.68 16.69
C ASP A 649 19.45 19.79 17.09
N ILE A 650 20.16 19.65 18.23
CA ILE A 650 21.20 20.63 18.64
C ILE A 650 22.28 20.74 17.57
N PHE A 651 22.74 19.61 17.02
CA PHE A 651 23.73 19.63 15.94
C PHE A 651 23.20 20.36 14.70
N SER A 652 21.97 20.02 14.28
CA SER A 652 21.32 20.67 13.13
C SER A 652 21.16 22.19 13.35
N PHE A 653 20.81 22.60 14.57
CA PHE A 653 20.73 24.01 14.97
C PHE A 653 22.09 24.70 14.92
N GLY A 654 23.16 24.05 15.39
CA GLY A 654 24.51 24.61 15.34
C GLY A 654 24.98 24.89 13.91
N VAL A 655 24.68 23.99 12.97
CA VAL A 655 24.92 24.21 11.54
C VAL A 655 24.12 25.42 11.05
N LEU A 656 22.81 25.44 11.32
CA LEU A 656 21.92 26.52 10.91
C LEU A 656 22.33 27.88 11.50
N LEU A 657 22.76 27.93 12.76
CA LEU A 657 23.24 29.14 13.42
C LEU A 657 24.45 29.73 12.70
N ILE A 658 25.43 28.89 12.35
CA ILE A 658 26.62 29.33 11.60
C ILE A 658 26.22 29.81 10.19
N GLU A 659 25.27 29.15 9.52
CA GLU A 659 24.75 29.62 8.24
C GLU A 659 24.05 30.99 8.35
N ILE A 660 23.26 31.21 9.40
CA ILE A 660 22.56 32.49 9.63
C ILE A 660 23.57 33.62 9.85
N LEU A 661 24.57 33.38 10.68
CA LEU A 661 25.59 34.37 11.03
C LEU A 661 26.45 34.73 9.82
N THR A 662 26.89 33.72 9.06
CA THR A 662 27.84 33.91 7.96
C THR A 662 27.18 34.20 6.61
N ARG A 663 25.88 33.95 6.49
CA ARG A 663 25.12 33.95 5.22
C ARG A 663 25.75 33.05 4.14
N LYS A 664 26.50 32.02 4.54
CA LYS A 664 27.17 31.04 3.68
C LYS A 664 26.49 29.67 3.83
N LYS A 665 26.36 28.92 2.72
CA LYS A 665 25.80 27.56 2.74
C LYS A 665 26.81 26.56 3.28
N ASN A 666 26.39 25.61 4.10
CA ASN A 666 27.29 24.63 4.69
C ASN A 666 28.08 23.79 3.66
N ASN A 667 27.47 23.49 2.50
CA ASN A 667 28.07 22.68 1.44
C ASN A 667 28.97 23.46 0.46
N GLY A 668 29.31 24.72 0.74
CA GLY A 668 30.28 25.47 -0.05
C GLY A 668 31.71 24.95 0.12
N GLN A 669 32.56 25.23 -0.87
CA GLN A 669 34.01 24.98 -0.79
C GLN A 669 34.67 26.27 -0.30
N PHE A 670 35.13 26.28 0.96
CA PHE A 670 35.57 27.50 1.66
C PHE A 670 37.09 27.66 1.74
N ASP A 671 37.83 26.64 1.34
CA ASP A 671 39.28 26.64 1.27
C ASP A 671 39.69 26.00 -0.07
N LEU A 672 40.61 26.67 -0.78
CA LEU A 672 41.15 26.23 -2.06
C LEU A 672 42.17 25.09 -1.88
N ASP A 673 42.80 25.02 -0.71
CA ASP A 673 43.88 24.08 -0.40
C ASP A 673 43.37 22.84 0.37
N ARG A 674 42.19 22.90 0.99
CA ARG A 674 41.56 21.79 1.75
C ARG A 674 40.04 21.78 1.57
N PRO A 675 39.39 20.65 1.28
CA PRO A 675 37.93 20.59 1.13
C PRO A 675 37.22 20.64 2.49
N LEU A 676 37.27 21.79 3.17
CA LEU A 676 36.55 22.03 4.41
C LEU A 676 35.12 22.50 4.10
N ASN A 677 34.15 21.89 4.78
CA ASN A 677 32.80 22.44 4.87
C ASN A 677 32.79 23.70 5.77
N LEU A 678 31.68 24.45 5.78
CA LEU A 678 31.58 25.72 6.52
C LEU A 678 31.93 25.56 8.00
N ILE A 679 31.53 24.45 8.61
CA ILE A 679 31.78 24.18 10.03
C ILE A 679 33.27 24.02 10.32
N GLY A 680 33.97 23.25 9.48
CA GLY A 680 35.41 23.06 9.61
C GLY A 680 36.18 24.37 9.42
N TYR A 681 35.78 25.16 8.42
CA TYR A 681 36.36 26.48 8.16
C TYR A 681 36.11 27.46 9.33
N ALA A 682 34.88 27.50 9.85
CA ALA A 682 34.53 28.35 10.98
C ALA A 682 35.29 27.98 12.26
N TRP A 683 35.48 26.69 12.54
CA TRP A 683 36.27 26.23 13.68
C TRP A 683 37.75 26.61 13.55
N GLN A 684 38.32 26.48 12.36
CA GLN A 684 39.71 26.87 12.09
C GLN A 684 39.92 28.38 12.36
N LEU A 685 39.08 29.23 11.79
CA LEU A 685 39.14 30.67 12.03
C LEU A 685 38.91 31.02 13.50
N TRP A 686 37.98 30.35 14.18
CA TRP A 686 37.76 30.56 15.61
C TRP A 686 39.01 30.22 16.44
N ARG A 687 39.65 29.07 16.17
CA ARG A 687 40.87 28.64 16.85
C ARG A 687 42.04 29.60 16.63
N GLU A 688 42.14 30.16 15.43
CA GLU A 688 43.17 31.14 15.05
C GLU A 688 42.88 32.56 15.57
N GLY A 689 41.77 32.79 16.28
CA GLY A 689 41.37 34.13 16.74
C GLY A 689 40.82 35.03 15.62
N ARG A 690 40.52 34.45 14.46
CA ARG A 690 40.11 35.11 13.21
C ARG A 690 38.61 34.93 12.90
N ALA A 691 37.79 34.57 13.90
CA ALA A 691 36.36 34.31 13.71
C ALA A 691 35.59 35.46 13.04
N LEU A 692 36.06 36.71 13.20
CA LEU A 692 35.43 37.88 12.58
C LEU A 692 35.55 37.89 11.05
N GLU A 693 36.47 37.13 10.45
CA GLU A 693 36.55 36.96 8.99
C GLU A 693 35.36 36.19 8.40
N LEU A 694 34.56 35.54 9.24
CA LEU A 694 33.32 34.90 8.84
C LEU A 694 32.18 35.90 8.59
N ILE A 695 32.34 37.17 9.02
CA ILE A 695 31.35 38.23 8.88
C ILE A 695 31.21 38.64 7.41
N ASP A 696 29.97 38.77 6.93
CA ASP A 696 29.67 39.50 5.69
C ASP A 696 29.79 41.01 5.99
N ALA A 697 30.49 41.76 5.13
CA ALA A 697 31.22 43.02 5.43
C ALA A 697 30.41 44.26 5.91
N GLU A 698 29.25 44.07 6.56
CA GLU A 698 28.26 45.11 6.89
C GLU A 698 28.11 45.43 8.40
N LEU A 699 28.92 44.85 9.30
CA LEU A 699 28.79 45.06 10.75
C LEU A 699 29.87 46.00 11.33
N VAL A 700 29.47 47.24 11.63
CA VAL A 700 30.41 48.32 12.02
C VAL A 700 30.61 48.44 13.55
N GLU A 701 29.65 47.98 14.38
CA GLU A 701 29.69 48.20 15.83
C GLU A 701 30.41 47.08 16.61
N GLN A 702 31.30 47.45 17.54
CA GLN A 702 32.06 46.51 18.38
C GLN A 702 31.17 45.61 19.24
N SER A 703 30.07 46.14 19.76
CA SER A 703 29.08 45.39 20.55
C SER A 703 28.47 44.23 19.75
N VAL A 704 28.22 44.46 18.47
CA VAL A 704 27.70 43.48 17.52
C VAL A 704 28.76 42.44 17.18
N GLN A 705 30.02 42.85 16.97
CA GLN A 705 31.14 41.91 16.72
C GLN A 705 31.36 40.95 17.90
N ASN A 706 31.28 41.45 19.14
CA ASN A 706 31.43 40.60 20.33
C ASN A 706 30.30 39.56 20.42
N LYS A 707 29.05 39.97 20.17
CA LYS A 707 27.90 39.06 20.12
C LYS A 707 27.99 38.07 18.96
N PHE A 708 28.51 38.49 17.81
CA PHE A 708 28.78 37.63 16.66
C PHE A 708 29.78 36.53 17.02
N GLN A 709 30.94 36.90 17.56
CA GLN A 709 31.98 35.96 17.94
C GLN A 709 31.49 34.97 19.01
N ARG A 710 30.73 35.47 20.00
CA ARG A 710 30.06 34.62 21.00
C ARG A 710 29.09 33.64 20.35
N SER A 711 28.28 34.09 19.39
CA SER A 711 27.30 33.25 18.69
C SER A 711 27.98 32.18 17.81
N ILE A 712 29.11 32.50 17.17
CA ILE A 712 29.95 31.51 16.48
C ILE A 712 30.46 30.46 17.46
N GLN A 713 30.96 30.86 18.63
CA GLN A 713 31.39 29.90 19.66
C GLN A 713 30.24 28.98 20.09
N ILE A 714 29.04 29.52 20.31
CA ILE A 714 27.84 28.73 20.65
C ILE A 714 27.50 27.75 19.51
N GLY A 715 27.52 28.18 18.25
CA GLY A 715 27.30 27.32 17.10
C GLY A 715 28.31 26.17 17.05
N LEU A 716 29.59 26.46 17.29
CA LEU A 716 30.65 25.45 17.36
C LEU A 716 30.49 24.47 18.53
N LEU A 717 29.99 24.92 19.69
CA LEU A 717 29.61 24.04 20.81
C LEU A 717 28.42 23.12 20.47
N CYS A 718 27.52 23.57 19.60
CA CYS A 718 26.37 22.77 19.17
C CYS A 718 26.74 21.66 18.18
N VAL A 719 27.82 21.82 17.40
CA VAL A 719 28.26 20.86 16.35
C VAL A 719 29.43 19.96 16.77
N GLN A 720 29.64 19.79 18.08
CA GLN A 720 30.65 18.89 18.63
C GLN A 720 30.39 17.44 18.17
N ASP A 721 31.46 16.69 17.88
CA ASP A 721 31.37 15.29 17.45
C ASP A 721 30.59 14.43 18.44
N GLN A 722 30.97 14.48 19.71
CA GLN A 722 30.31 13.74 20.78
C GLN A 722 29.00 14.42 21.20
N ALA A 723 27.86 13.75 21.01
CA ALA A 723 26.53 14.26 21.37
C ALA A 723 26.43 14.74 22.83
N ARG A 724 27.12 14.07 23.76
CA ARG A 724 27.17 14.46 25.18
C ARG A 724 27.85 15.81 25.44
N ALA A 725 28.77 16.22 24.58
CA ALA A 725 29.51 17.49 24.71
C ALA A 725 28.70 18.70 24.20
N ARG A 726 27.62 18.47 23.46
CA ARG A 726 26.73 19.53 22.97
C ARG A 726 25.87 20.07 24.11
N PRO A 727 25.59 21.38 24.18
CA PRO A 727 24.68 21.96 25.17
C PRO A 727 23.24 21.47 24.98
N SER A 728 22.38 21.67 25.98
CA SER A 728 20.92 21.60 25.78
C SER A 728 20.39 22.90 25.17
N MET A 729 19.19 22.90 24.57
CA MET A 729 18.58 24.15 24.07
C MET A 729 18.37 25.21 25.17
N LEU A 730 18.18 24.79 26.43
CA LEU A 730 18.07 25.73 27.55
C LEU A 730 19.41 26.41 27.84
N ASP A 731 20.51 25.66 27.74
CA ASP A 731 21.86 26.21 27.91
C ASP A 731 22.15 27.18 26.77
N VAL A 732 21.78 26.84 25.52
CA VAL A 732 21.93 27.72 24.35
C VAL A 732 21.20 29.05 24.57
N ILE A 733 19.96 29.05 25.06
CA ILE A 733 19.22 30.29 25.39
C ILE A 733 19.98 31.09 26.45
N SER A 734 20.45 30.42 27.50
CA SER A 734 21.21 31.09 28.57
C SER A 734 22.50 31.72 28.02
N PHE A 735 23.18 31.03 27.10
CA PHE A 735 24.42 31.50 26.47
C PHE A 735 24.19 32.71 25.55
N LEU A 736 23.09 32.71 24.79
CA LEU A 736 22.71 33.81 23.89
C LEU A 736 22.26 35.06 24.66
N SER A 737 21.54 34.88 25.77
CA SER A 737 20.95 36.00 26.53
C SER A 737 21.86 36.59 27.60
N ASN A 738 22.88 35.86 28.06
CA ASN A 738 23.78 36.31 29.13
C ASN A 738 25.24 36.28 28.70
N ASP A 739 25.79 37.46 28.40
CA ASP A 739 27.19 37.64 27.99
C ASP A 739 28.21 37.33 29.09
N SER A 740 27.79 37.31 30.37
CA SER A 740 28.69 37.02 31.50
C SER A 740 29.04 35.54 31.69
N ILE A 741 28.27 34.62 31.09
CA ILE A 741 28.53 33.19 31.19
C ILE A 741 29.80 32.84 30.40
N GLN A 742 30.77 32.25 31.08
CA GLN A 742 31.96 31.70 30.43
C GLN A 742 31.62 30.45 29.64
N LEU A 743 31.92 30.48 28.34
CA LEU A 743 31.68 29.37 27.42
C LEU A 743 32.94 28.50 27.31
N ALA A 744 32.74 27.19 27.26
CA ALA A 744 33.83 26.25 26.98
C ALA A 744 34.43 26.51 25.59
N LYS A 745 35.72 26.20 25.43
CA LYS A 745 36.39 26.23 24.13
C LYS A 745 35.86 25.07 23.26
N PRO A 746 35.30 25.32 22.06
CA PRO A 746 34.88 24.27 21.15
C PRO A 746 36.04 23.37 20.74
N LYS A 747 35.84 22.05 20.86
CA LYS A 747 36.77 21.05 20.32
C LYS A 747 36.51 20.86 18.83
N ARG A 748 37.36 20.06 18.17
CA ARG A 748 37.25 19.71 16.75
C ARG A 748 35.83 19.26 16.39
N PRO A 749 35.16 19.89 15.41
CA PRO A 749 33.83 19.50 14.96
C PRO A 749 33.82 18.13 14.30
N ALA A 750 32.63 17.53 14.23
CA ALA A 750 32.44 16.30 13.47
C ALA A 750 32.71 16.50 11.97
N PHE A 751 33.17 15.45 11.28
CA PHE A 751 33.44 15.44 9.84
C PHE A 751 34.55 16.41 9.35
N PHE A 752 35.45 16.87 10.23
CA PHE A 752 36.61 17.67 9.81
C PHE A 752 37.64 16.81 9.05
N VAL A 753 37.74 17.02 7.74
CA VAL A 753 38.77 16.43 6.87
C VAL A 753 39.98 17.38 6.82
N GLY A 754 40.76 17.39 7.88
CA GLY A 754 42.06 18.05 7.92
C GLY A 754 43.02 17.19 8.72
N GLY A 755 44.22 16.98 8.17
CA GLY A 755 45.25 16.11 8.74
C GLY A 755 45.58 16.45 10.19
N GLU A 756 46.04 15.45 10.93
CA GLU A 756 46.47 15.56 12.32
C GLU A 756 47.51 16.68 12.46
N VAL A 757 47.16 17.71 13.22
CA VAL A 757 48.15 18.54 13.91
C VAL A 757 47.96 18.19 15.38
N ALA A 758 48.99 17.59 15.96
CA ALA A 758 49.03 17.17 17.35
C ALA A 758 48.61 18.32 18.26
N GLU A 759 47.58 18.10 19.09
CA GLU A 759 47.39 18.92 20.28
C GLU A 759 48.48 18.51 21.27
N GLU A 760 49.36 19.45 21.62
CA GLU A 760 50.28 19.31 22.76
C GLU A 760 49.44 19.18 24.04
N SER A 761 49.23 17.94 24.49
CA SER A 761 48.75 17.66 25.84
C SER A 761 49.95 17.63 26.78
N GLU A 762 49.99 18.59 27.72
CA GLU A 762 50.86 18.49 28.89
C GLU A 762 50.59 17.17 29.63
N LEU A 763 51.70 16.45 29.82
CA LEU A 763 51.80 15.13 30.42
C LEU A 763 51.36 15.11 31.89
N GLN A 764 50.58 14.09 32.27
CA GLN A 764 50.97 13.24 33.41
C GLN A 764 50.75 11.76 33.08
N HIS A 765 51.87 11.05 33.05
CA HIS A 765 52.05 9.60 32.92
C HIS A 765 51.18 8.80 33.89
N ASN A 766 50.58 7.71 33.41
CA ASN A 766 51.04 6.36 33.77
C ASN A 766 50.54 5.29 32.78
N ASN A 767 51.50 4.50 32.30
CA ASN A 767 51.44 3.33 31.41
C ASN A 767 50.48 2.24 31.94
N ILE A 768 49.96 1.26 31.19
CA ILE A 768 50.51 0.25 30.24
C ILE A 768 49.25 -0.36 29.55
N GLY A 769 49.13 -0.78 28.29
CA GLY A 769 50.03 -0.92 27.16
C GLY A 769 49.27 -1.62 26.01
N GLN A 770 49.61 -1.22 24.77
CA GLN A 770 49.48 -1.92 23.48
C GLN A 770 48.10 -2.38 22.97
N LEU A 771 47.60 -1.68 21.95
CA LEU A 771 46.79 -2.24 20.87
C LEU A 771 47.39 -1.78 19.53
N GLU A 772 47.83 -2.76 18.75
CA GLU A 772 48.49 -2.59 17.45
C GLU A 772 47.53 -2.07 16.36
N HIS A 773 48.17 -1.42 15.39
CA HIS A 773 47.60 -0.61 14.32
C HIS A 773 47.16 -1.41 13.08
N TYR A 774 46.01 -0.97 12.56
CA TYR A 774 45.54 -0.85 11.16
C TYR A 774 45.36 -2.06 10.23
N SER A 775 44.22 -2.03 9.52
CA SER A 775 44.22 -2.10 8.05
C SER A 775 43.21 -1.11 7.45
N THR A 776 43.71 -0.35 6.50
CA THR A 776 43.08 0.61 5.60
C THR A 776 42.22 -0.12 4.55
N ASN A 777 40.99 0.33 4.32
CA ASN A 777 40.23 -0.07 3.13
C ASN A 777 39.96 1.15 2.24
N TYR A 778 40.53 1.06 1.05
CA TYR A 778 40.38 1.97 -0.08
C TYR A 778 38.89 2.06 -0.49
N VAL A 779 38.37 3.28 -0.58
CA VAL A 779 37.05 3.54 -1.16
C VAL A 779 37.19 3.55 -2.68
N THR A 780 36.51 2.62 -3.34
CA THR A 780 36.32 2.56 -4.79
C THR A 780 35.50 3.75 -5.27
N ILE A 781 36.08 4.55 -6.18
CA ILE A 781 35.39 5.56 -6.97
C ILE A 781 34.67 4.84 -8.13
N SER A 782 33.35 5.02 -8.25
CA SER A 782 32.60 4.71 -9.47
C SER A 782 31.89 5.96 -9.97
N ASN A 783 32.35 6.45 -11.12
CA ASN A 783 31.75 7.55 -11.87
C ASN A 783 30.35 7.17 -12.37
N LEU A 784 29.39 8.07 -12.20
CA LEU A 784 28.10 8.04 -12.87
C LEU A 784 28.26 8.72 -14.23
N GLU A 785 28.29 7.94 -15.32
CA GLU A 785 27.95 8.44 -16.65
C GLU A 785 26.44 8.29 -16.89
N ALA A 786 25.86 9.34 -17.47
CA ALA A 786 24.44 9.41 -17.80
C ALA A 786 24.12 8.61 -19.06
N ARG A 787 23.14 7.70 -18.98
CA ARG A 787 22.13 7.43 -20.01
C ARG A 787 20.82 6.99 -19.36
#